data_AF-A0A549YFP3-F1
#
_entry.id   AF-A0A549YFP3-F1
#
_cell.length_a   1.000
_cell.length_b   1.000
_cell.length_c   1.000
_cell.angle_alpha   90.00
_cell.angle_beta   90.00
_cell.angle_gamma   90.00
#
_symmetry.space_group_name_H-M   'P 1'
#
loop_
_entity.id
_entity.type
_entity.pdbx_description
1 polymer ?
#
loop_
_entity_poly.entity_id
_entity_poly.type
_entity_poly.pdbx_seq_one_letter_code
_entity_poly.pdbx_strand_id
1 'polypeptide(L)'
;MAKPINVMSKTALAAAFTATAMVPVQTAFADEAQDQAQAELSGVVFDVNGESIVLSYQQFLDASFDIDGGEDTELANLVKDENGNIGTPDAVKVGNDYFDISNWVDANFDNEGESPEVIAQELADSYTPLTEEETSDYSDYGEEINVESVSAINTTGVTLTLEELSEDEFDATVSVVDPNGNEVAVESLDLSAGDTEVVFSFEESYDSFDDIPAGTWTINGTEYDFSEQLAVRTVRNADGGSQLELLEALQSDYFTDVDSELIAAYDGADFSQVQSVEDVQEIINQVNEDSVEDQAVKAVNDAENQIELLTALEDGGFARVNPDWIADYASYDNSNLGGGSNDAYTEATTPEEVQNIVDSVNLDAIDDNAGSGVLVDAEDSLDSADINKAESLINKYVEDDEEGQPAVKQPLLDRVEIHKAVIAVNEATTNNTLQSRLDTLAEVVDDASTFDIETVNDVLLEEYRAGIEDPTSVDSNNATETLTPANIQQVIDHVNAAELATAVSNIETNFGDGTGSTYDSSDEDDQKSALKELNRLADVSSDFDKEDIDKELIADYIDDIQTDIGKGSDGEVDWTSSATDSAKAGAISTIVNDANDSVVTDAIDEVTTAADADALLEALKDKNLDLQNVVDTNKDAYYNSPVNKNDASYFTKVTTTEEAQKVVDAVNAFVNANGATSATQMNSSINSFVAIISDSFFDVAEASDYINLSSAAKLEVSEIVFNEKDGEYADAMELAVAINNAVTAYDDFLNGASGVNNATTISEMNTALNNEDVFPEFFELSAAEKVEKAEAVFNKLQELQALENTSSFETLAEIKEAAEL
;
A
#
# COMPACT_ATOMS: atom_id res chain seq x y z
N MET A 1 38.10 14.25 2.09
CA MET A 1 37.47 15.58 1.97
C MET A 1 36.02 15.34 1.58
N ALA A 2 35.10 15.32 2.56
CA ALA A 2 33.69 15.12 2.31
C ALA A 2 33.00 16.48 2.11
N LYS A 3 32.20 16.62 1.05
CA LYS A 3 31.28 17.74 0.84
C LYS A 3 29.92 17.39 1.48
N PRO A 4 29.19 18.35 2.07
CA PRO A 4 27.87 18.09 2.62
C PRO A 4 26.79 18.13 1.52
N ILE A 5 25.85 17.20 1.63
CA ILE A 5 24.60 17.14 0.87
C ILE A 5 23.63 18.16 1.49
N ASN A 6 22.99 18.97 0.64
CA ASN A 6 21.96 19.93 1.04
C ASN A 6 20.65 19.19 1.31
N VAL A 7 20.10 19.35 2.51
CA VAL A 7 18.77 18.85 2.88
C VAL A 7 17.74 19.93 2.55
N MET A 8 16.75 19.60 1.72
CA MET A 8 15.60 20.48 1.45
C MET A 8 14.79 20.72 2.72
N SER A 9 14.29 21.95 2.90
CA SER A 9 13.50 22.32 4.08
C SER A 9 12.05 21.82 3.99
N LYS A 10 11.45 21.49 5.15
CA LYS A 10 10.05 21.07 5.34
C LYS A 10 8.99 21.92 4.62
N THR A 11 9.32 23.16 4.27
CA THR A 11 8.41 24.07 3.55
C THR A 11 8.25 23.72 2.07
N ALA A 12 9.24 23.07 1.45
CA ALA A 12 9.14 22.61 0.06
C ALA A 12 8.26 21.35 -0.07
N LEU A 13 8.25 20.49 0.95
CA LEU A 13 7.40 19.28 0.98
C LEU A 13 5.92 19.60 1.21
N ALA A 14 5.62 20.73 1.86
CA ALA A 14 4.25 21.16 2.13
C ALA A 14 3.57 21.85 0.93
N ALA A 15 4.33 22.27 -0.09
CA ALA A 15 3.78 22.92 -1.28
C ALA A 15 3.37 21.92 -2.39
N ALA A 16 3.84 20.68 -2.33
CA ALA A 16 3.55 19.65 -3.33
C ALA A 16 2.23 18.90 -3.11
N PHE A 17 1.51 19.14 -2.00
CA PHE A 17 0.31 18.37 -1.63
C PHE A 17 -1.03 19.12 -1.71
N THR A 18 -1.08 20.30 -2.34
CA THR A 18 -2.32 21.11 -2.45
C THR A 18 -2.72 21.47 -3.87
N ALA A 19 -2.53 20.57 -4.82
CA ALA A 19 -3.25 20.64 -6.09
C ALA A 19 -3.44 19.23 -6.65
N THR A 20 -4.68 18.75 -6.64
CA THR A 20 -5.42 18.17 -7.78
C THR A 20 -6.52 17.24 -7.25
N ALA A 21 -7.64 17.26 -7.97
CA ALA A 21 -8.98 16.86 -7.57
C ALA A 21 -9.23 15.34 -7.45
N MET A 22 -10.36 15.03 -6.81
CA MET A 22 -11.00 13.73 -6.63
C MET A 22 -11.17 12.90 -7.93
N VAL A 23 -10.75 11.64 -7.90
CA VAL A 23 -11.40 10.48 -8.56
C VAL A 23 -11.21 9.26 -7.65
N PRO A 24 -12.23 8.42 -7.36
CA PRO A 24 -12.06 7.22 -6.54
C PRO A 24 -11.60 6.04 -7.41
N VAL A 25 -10.33 5.63 -7.27
CA VAL A 25 -9.86 4.33 -7.75
C VAL A 25 -9.80 3.39 -6.54
N GLN A 26 -10.76 2.49 -6.48
CA GLN A 26 -10.80 1.36 -5.56
C GLN A 26 -10.11 0.16 -6.26
N THR A 27 -9.42 -0.66 -5.46
CA THR A 27 -8.84 -2.00 -5.74
C THR A 27 -7.58 -2.08 -6.62
N ALA A 28 -6.40 -2.09 -5.99
CA ALA A 28 -5.20 -2.76 -6.52
C ALA A 28 -4.09 -3.04 -5.47
N PHE A 29 -4.11 -2.41 -4.29
CA PHE A 29 -3.00 -2.53 -3.31
C PHE A 29 -3.27 -3.46 -2.11
N ALA A 30 -4.26 -4.36 -2.18
CA ALA A 30 -4.62 -5.21 -1.05
C ALA A 30 -4.12 -6.67 -1.16
N ASP A 31 -3.80 -7.16 -2.35
CA ASP A 31 -3.57 -8.61 -2.53
C ASP A 31 -2.12 -9.03 -2.20
N GLU A 32 -1.12 -8.17 -2.42
CA GLU A 32 0.30 -8.55 -2.25
C GLU A 32 0.78 -8.50 -0.78
N ALA A 33 0.14 -7.67 0.06
CA ALA A 33 0.39 -7.65 1.50
C ALA A 33 -0.34 -8.77 2.27
N GLN A 34 -1.32 -9.42 1.63
CA GLN A 34 -2.12 -10.48 2.26
C GLN A 34 -1.51 -11.87 2.05
N ASP A 35 -0.80 -12.08 0.93
CA ASP A 35 -0.13 -13.35 0.62
C ASP A 35 1.20 -13.53 1.38
N GLN A 36 1.93 -12.45 1.70
CA GLN A 36 3.13 -12.54 2.57
C GLN A 36 2.80 -12.70 4.06
N ALA A 37 1.62 -12.27 4.53
CA ALA A 37 1.20 -12.44 5.93
C ALA A 37 0.64 -13.85 6.24
N GLN A 38 0.31 -14.65 5.21
CA GLN A 38 -0.21 -16.00 5.38
C GLN A 38 0.87 -17.08 5.61
N ALA A 39 2.14 -16.80 5.35
CA ALA A 39 3.21 -17.80 5.44
C ALA A 39 3.85 -17.94 6.84
N GLU A 40 3.68 -16.98 7.76
CA GLU A 40 4.46 -16.95 9.03
C GLU A 40 3.65 -17.01 10.33
N LEU A 41 2.32 -17.21 10.31
CA LEU A 41 1.53 -17.31 11.55
C LEU A 41 1.27 -18.77 11.95
N SER A 42 2.20 -19.35 12.70
CA SER A 42 1.99 -20.60 13.42
C SER A 42 1.03 -20.39 14.61
N GLY A 43 -0.23 -20.81 14.45
CA GLY A 43 -1.22 -21.18 15.50
C GLY A 43 -1.42 -20.27 16.72
N VAL A 44 -2.66 -19.80 16.95
CA VAL A 44 -3.04 -19.11 18.20
C VAL A 44 -3.31 -20.16 19.29
N VAL A 45 -2.63 -20.05 20.43
CA VAL A 45 -2.77 -20.97 21.57
C VAL A 45 -3.73 -20.39 22.60
N PHE A 46 -4.77 -21.15 22.97
CA PHE A 46 -5.69 -20.82 24.05
C PHE A 46 -5.49 -21.81 25.21
N ASP A 47 -5.54 -21.30 26.43
CA ASP A 47 -5.39 -22.11 27.64
C ASP A 47 -6.73 -22.12 28.40
N VAL A 48 -7.38 -23.29 28.49
CA VAL A 48 -8.69 -23.43 29.14
C VAL A 48 -8.57 -24.50 30.22
N ASN A 49 -8.69 -24.10 31.48
CA ASN A 49 -8.55 -24.98 32.66
C ASN A 49 -7.21 -25.74 32.74
N GLY A 50 -6.13 -25.18 32.18
CA GLY A 50 -4.78 -25.75 32.24
C GLY A 50 -4.42 -26.71 31.11
N GLU A 51 -5.27 -26.83 30.08
CA GLU A 51 -4.90 -27.47 28.81
C GLU A 51 -4.80 -26.44 27.67
N SER A 52 -3.69 -26.51 26.94
CA SER A 52 -3.43 -25.69 25.76
C SER A 52 -4.03 -26.30 24.50
N ILE A 53 -4.88 -25.53 23.82
CA ILE A 53 -5.50 -25.88 22.54
C ILE A 53 -4.93 -24.95 21.47
N VAL A 54 -4.37 -25.53 20.41
CA VAL A 54 -3.85 -24.78 19.24
C VAL A 54 -4.89 -24.82 18.13
N LEU A 55 -5.35 -23.64 17.69
CA LEU A 55 -6.25 -23.51 16.55
C LEU A 55 -5.50 -22.97 15.34
N SER A 56 -5.79 -23.50 14.15
CA SER A 56 -5.35 -22.87 12.90
C SER A 56 -6.06 -21.54 12.69
N TYR A 57 -5.46 -20.63 11.91
CA TYR A 57 -6.05 -19.33 11.61
C TYR A 57 -7.47 -19.45 11.02
N GLN A 58 -7.71 -20.46 10.19
CA GLN A 58 -9.03 -20.74 9.64
C GLN A 58 -10.02 -21.23 10.72
N GLN A 59 -9.58 -22.03 11.69
CA GLN A 59 -10.43 -22.47 12.80
C GLN A 59 -10.80 -21.31 13.75
N PHE A 60 -9.90 -20.32 13.90
CA PHE A 60 -10.19 -19.09 14.64
C PHE A 60 -11.20 -18.19 13.93
N LEU A 61 -11.08 -18.04 12.60
CA LEU A 61 -12.04 -17.29 11.79
C LEU A 61 -13.41 -17.98 11.73
N ASP A 62 -13.44 -19.31 11.60
CA ASP A 62 -14.69 -20.07 11.57
C ASP A 62 -15.41 -20.07 12.93
N ALA A 63 -14.67 -19.95 14.04
CA ALA A 63 -15.23 -19.83 15.40
C ALA A 63 -15.73 -18.41 15.73
N SER A 64 -15.25 -17.37 15.03
CA SER A 64 -15.62 -15.98 15.26
C SER A 64 -16.81 -15.51 14.40
N PHE A 65 -17.23 -16.30 13.41
CA PHE A 65 -18.26 -15.89 12.45
C PHE A 65 -19.70 -16.38 12.74
N ASP A 66 -19.95 -17.01 13.89
CA ASP A 66 -21.30 -17.46 14.28
C ASP A 66 -21.94 -16.54 15.35
N ILE A 67 -21.79 -15.22 15.18
CA ILE A 67 -22.52 -14.22 15.98
C ILE A 67 -23.18 -13.23 15.01
N ASP A 68 -24.48 -13.45 14.79
CA ASP A 68 -25.31 -12.65 13.90
C ASP A 68 -25.71 -11.33 14.60
N GLY A 69 -25.25 -10.20 14.04
CA GLY A 69 -25.89 -8.88 14.14
C GLY A 69 -25.39 -7.91 15.23
N GLY A 70 -24.71 -6.83 14.78
CA GLY A 70 -24.63 -5.57 15.51
C GLY A 70 -23.26 -4.90 15.47
N GLU A 71 -23.19 -3.73 14.84
CA GLU A 71 -22.05 -2.83 14.83
C GLU A 71 -21.67 -2.39 16.26
N ASP A 72 -20.46 -2.73 16.71
CA ASP A 72 -19.53 -1.87 17.45
C ASP A 72 -18.24 -2.63 17.72
N THR A 73 -17.10 -2.11 17.26
CA THR A 73 -15.77 -2.69 17.47
C THR A 73 -14.96 -1.84 18.44
N GLU A 74 -14.89 -2.26 19.70
CA GLU A 74 -13.76 -1.99 20.60
C GLU A 74 -13.40 -3.28 21.34
N LEU A 75 -12.40 -4.02 20.81
CA LEU A 75 -11.77 -5.14 21.49
C LEU A 75 -10.50 -4.62 22.19
N ALA A 76 -10.55 -4.54 23.52
CA ALA A 76 -9.38 -4.28 24.36
C ALA A 76 -8.52 -5.54 24.48
N ASN A 77 -7.24 -5.44 24.12
CA ASN A 77 -6.25 -6.50 24.31
C ASN A 77 -5.93 -6.71 25.79
N LEU A 78 -6.07 -7.94 26.30
CA LEU A 78 -5.44 -8.40 27.54
C LEU A 78 -4.07 -8.99 27.22
N VAL A 79 -3.00 -8.32 27.65
CA VAL A 79 -1.63 -8.85 27.60
C VAL A 79 -1.27 -9.40 28.97
N LYS A 80 -0.84 -10.67 29.05
CA LYS A 80 -0.17 -11.23 30.23
C LYS A 80 1.27 -10.72 30.27
N ASP A 81 1.79 -10.41 31.45
CA ASP A 81 3.22 -10.23 31.60
C ASP A 81 3.96 -11.59 31.63
N GLU A 82 5.29 -11.52 31.57
CA GLU A 82 6.22 -12.66 31.58
C GLU A 82 6.10 -13.60 32.80
N ASN A 83 5.24 -13.27 33.78
CA ASN A 83 5.01 -14.06 34.99
C ASN A 83 3.55 -14.57 35.12
N GLY A 84 2.71 -14.38 34.10
CA GLY A 84 1.39 -15.01 34.02
C GLY A 84 0.30 -14.42 34.93
N ASN A 85 0.44 -13.21 35.48
CA ASN A 85 -0.58 -12.59 36.32
C ASN A 85 -1.55 -11.70 35.52
N ILE A 86 -2.85 -11.74 35.86
CA ILE A 86 -3.90 -10.86 35.31
C ILE A 86 -4.30 -9.85 36.39
N GLY A 87 -4.01 -8.57 36.18
CA GLY A 87 -4.36 -7.49 37.11
C GLY A 87 -5.28 -6.43 36.49
N THR A 88 -6.29 -5.98 37.23
CA THR A 88 -7.20 -4.88 36.84
C THR A 88 -6.50 -3.52 36.92
N PRO A 89 -6.64 -2.61 35.93
CA PRO A 89 -6.04 -1.29 36.01
C PRO A 89 -6.85 -0.36 36.93
N ASP A 90 -6.23 0.08 38.03
CA ASP A 90 -6.69 1.25 38.76
C ASP A 90 -6.45 2.51 37.91
N ALA A 91 -7.56 3.14 37.51
CA ALA A 91 -7.75 4.55 37.17
C ALA A 91 -6.80 5.22 36.15
N VAL A 92 -7.22 5.23 34.87
CA VAL A 92 -6.84 6.28 33.92
C VAL A 92 -7.93 7.35 33.91
N LYS A 93 -7.53 8.59 34.16
CA LYS A 93 -8.39 9.77 34.23
C LYS A 93 -8.50 10.43 32.85
N VAL A 94 -9.70 10.49 32.27
CA VAL A 94 -10.00 11.34 31.11
C VAL A 94 -11.24 12.18 31.44
N GLY A 95 -11.07 13.49 31.61
CA GLY A 95 -12.19 14.41 31.90
C GLY A 95 -12.77 14.35 33.32
N ASN A 96 -13.95 14.96 33.49
CA ASN A 96 -14.57 15.27 34.78
C ASN A 96 -15.81 14.43 35.17
N ASP A 97 -16.21 13.40 34.42
CA ASP A 97 -17.37 12.56 34.76
C ASP A 97 -16.98 11.08 34.94
N TYR A 98 -17.60 10.43 35.92
CA TYR A 98 -17.46 9.00 36.26
C TYR A 98 -18.61 8.21 35.63
N PHE A 99 -18.30 7.19 34.84
CA PHE A 99 -19.29 6.24 34.31
C PHE A 99 -19.26 4.94 35.14
N ASP A 100 -20.42 4.51 35.64
CA ASP A 100 -20.61 3.33 36.50
C ASP A 100 -21.28 2.20 35.69
N ILE A 101 -20.55 1.10 35.45
CA ILE A 101 -20.96 -0.05 34.63
C ILE A 101 -21.76 -1.10 35.43
N SER A 102 -22.06 -0.84 36.72
CA SER A 102 -22.70 -1.83 37.61
C SER A 102 -24.14 -2.25 37.24
N ASN A 103 -24.76 -1.71 36.18
CA ASN A 103 -26.19 -1.92 35.89
C ASN A 103 -26.52 -2.68 34.59
N TRP A 104 -25.55 -3.24 33.86
CA TRP A 104 -25.83 -3.90 32.57
C TRP A 104 -25.94 -5.44 32.63
N VAL A 105 -25.67 -6.08 33.78
CA VAL A 105 -25.63 -7.56 33.88
C VAL A 105 -26.96 -8.21 34.31
N ASP A 106 -27.97 -7.43 34.75
CA ASP A 106 -29.22 -8.00 35.29
C ASP A 106 -30.38 -8.16 34.27
N ALA A 107 -30.16 -7.95 32.96
CA ALA A 107 -31.29 -7.81 32.03
C ALA A 107 -31.48 -8.93 30.96
N ASN A 108 -30.58 -9.90 30.78
CA ASN A 108 -30.62 -10.76 29.59
C ASN A 108 -30.57 -12.29 29.78
N PHE A 109 -30.82 -12.83 30.98
CA PHE A 109 -31.03 -14.28 31.15
C PHE A 109 -32.36 -14.58 31.84
N ASP A 110 -33.42 -14.66 31.03
CA ASP A 110 -34.70 -15.23 31.39
C ASP A 110 -34.83 -16.56 30.62
N ASN A 111 -34.33 -17.65 31.20
CA ASN A 111 -34.70 -19.00 30.78
C ASN A 111 -34.87 -19.89 32.01
N GLU A 112 -36.03 -20.52 32.04
CA GLU A 112 -36.60 -21.15 33.22
C GLU A 112 -35.82 -22.42 33.61
N GLY A 113 -35.32 -22.40 34.85
CA GLY A 113 -35.54 -23.54 35.73
C GLY A 113 -34.41 -24.55 35.89
N GLU A 114 -33.18 -24.12 36.18
CA GLU A 114 -32.26 -24.82 37.09
C GLU A 114 -31.10 -23.90 37.53
N SER A 115 -30.81 -23.87 38.84
CA SER A 115 -29.69 -23.09 39.40
C SER A 115 -28.36 -23.77 39.04
N PRO A 116 -27.27 -23.02 38.78
CA PRO A 116 -25.92 -23.57 38.66
C PRO A 116 -25.50 -24.48 39.83
N GLU A 117 -26.12 -24.30 41.00
CA GLU A 117 -25.92 -25.16 42.17
C GLU A 117 -26.56 -26.55 42.03
N VAL A 118 -27.56 -26.74 41.16
CA VAL A 118 -28.19 -28.06 40.92
C VAL A 118 -27.32 -28.94 40.02
N ILE A 119 -26.62 -28.36 39.04
CA ILE A 119 -25.69 -29.10 38.17
C ILE A 119 -24.44 -29.52 38.97
N ALA A 120 -23.98 -28.68 39.91
CA ALA A 120 -22.92 -29.05 40.85
C ALA A 120 -23.37 -30.13 41.86
N GLN A 121 -24.65 -30.15 42.24
CA GLN A 121 -25.20 -31.12 43.17
C GLN A 121 -25.48 -32.50 42.53
N GLU A 122 -25.87 -32.58 41.25
CA GLU A 122 -26.00 -33.88 40.56
C GLU A 122 -24.64 -34.59 40.35
N LEU A 123 -23.56 -33.84 40.22
CA LEU A 123 -22.19 -34.38 40.20
C LEU A 123 -21.72 -34.81 41.62
N ALA A 124 -22.12 -34.07 42.66
CA ALA A 124 -21.80 -34.38 44.06
C ALA A 124 -22.60 -35.57 44.62
N ASP A 125 -23.84 -35.80 44.17
CA ASP A 125 -24.70 -36.89 44.64
C ASP A 125 -24.30 -38.28 44.09
N SER A 126 -23.30 -38.35 43.20
CA SER A 126 -22.67 -39.61 42.76
C SER A 126 -21.66 -40.18 43.78
N TYR A 127 -21.36 -39.46 44.86
CA TYR A 127 -20.44 -39.91 45.90
C TYR A 127 -21.12 -39.91 47.27
N THR A 128 -21.41 -41.11 47.78
CA THR A 128 -21.83 -41.30 49.17
C THR A 128 -20.59 -41.43 50.06
N PRO A 129 -20.40 -40.57 51.07
CA PRO A 129 -19.32 -40.73 52.02
C PRO A 129 -19.70 -41.81 53.03
N LEU A 130 -18.85 -42.84 53.17
CA LEU A 130 -18.89 -43.73 54.32
C LEU A 130 -17.98 -43.18 55.41
N THR A 131 -18.59 -43.01 56.58
CA THR A 131 -18.00 -42.55 57.83
C THR A 131 -17.01 -43.55 58.41
N GLU A 132 -15.92 -43.03 58.99
CA GLU A 132 -15.09 -43.72 59.98
C GLU A 132 -15.94 -44.21 61.17
N GLU A 133 -15.86 -45.51 61.45
CA GLU A 133 -15.96 -46.02 62.82
C GLU A 133 -15.01 -47.22 62.97
N GLU A 134 -13.92 -46.94 63.69
CA GLU A 134 -13.19 -47.82 64.61
C GLU A 134 -12.63 -49.18 64.14
N THR A 135 -11.29 -49.17 64.01
CA THR A 135 -10.33 -50.10 64.63
C THR A 135 -10.37 -51.60 64.29
N SER A 136 -9.22 -52.12 63.85
CA SER A 136 -8.52 -53.31 64.39
C SER A 136 -7.96 -54.22 63.29
N ASP A 137 -6.63 -54.42 63.34
CA ASP A 137 -5.90 -55.67 63.01
C ASP A 137 -5.31 -55.85 61.58
N TYR A 138 -4.13 -56.50 61.54
CA TYR A 138 -3.33 -57.02 60.39
C TYR A 138 -2.49 -56.00 59.57
N SER A 139 -1.17 -55.88 59.72
CA SER A 139 -0.06 -56.79 59.35
C SER A 139 0.15 -56.98 57.84
N ASP A 140 1.32 -56.52 57.39
CA ASP A 140 2.14 -57.17 56.34
C ASP A 140 1.60 -57.11 54.91
N TYR A 141 1.75 -55.95 54.25
CA TYR A 141 1.87 -55.76 52.80
C TYR A 141 2.66 -54.45 52.57
N GLY A 142 3.97 -54.53 52.40
CA GLY A 142 4.70 -53.45 51.72
C GLY A 142 4.35 -53.54 50.24
N GLU A 143 3.89 -52.45 49.64
CA GLU A 143 3.67 -52.42 48.20
C GLU A 143 5.03 -52.51 47.51
N GLU A 144 5.10 -53.28 46.41
CA GLU A 144 6.34 -53.42 45.67
C GLU A 144 6.63 -52.10 44.96
N ILE A 145 7.79 -51.49 45.21
CA ILE A 145 8.17 -50.21 44.59
C ILE A 145 8.18 -50.36 43.06
N ASN A 146 7.36 -49.58 42.37
CA ASN A 146 7.33 -49.52 40.90
C ASN A 146 8.53 -48.73 40.37
N VAL A 147 9.43 -49.41 39.67
CA VAL A 147 10.60 -48.79 39.02
C VAL A 147 10.24 -48.45 37.58
N GLU A 148 10.17 -47.15 37.24
CA GLU A 148 9.87 -46.68 35.88
C GLU A 148 11.07 -46.89 34.95
N SER A 149 12.27 -46.53 35.41
CA SER A 149 13.51 -46.72 34.65
C SER A 149 14.73 -46.80 35.57
N VAL A 150 15.82 -47.36 35.04
CA VAL A 150 17.12 -47.42 35.70
C VAL A 150 18.03 -46.41 35.03
N SER A 151 18.49 -45.40 35.77
CA SER A 151 19.25 -44.29 35.21
C SER A 151 20.74 -44.60 35.13
N ALA A 152 21.28 -45.31 36.12
CA ALA A 152 22.69 -45.72 36.14
C ALA A 152 22.94 -46.86 37.12
N ILE A 153 23.96 -47.67 36.84
CA ILE A 153 24.59 -48.56 37.82
C ILE A 153 26.03 -48.07 38.04
N ASN A 154 26.47 -48.00 39.29
CA ASN A 154 27.84 -47.65 39.64
C ASN A 154 28.41 -48.65 40.66
N THR A 155 29.65 -48.44 41.11
CA THR A 155 30.32 -49.38 42.02
C THR A 155 29.65 -49.49 43.40
N THR A 156 28.82 -48.51 43.76
CA THR A 156 28.22 -48.39 45.09
C THR A 156 26.71 -48.63 45.11
N GLY A 157 26.03 -48.65 43.97
CA GLY A 157 24.60 -48.82 43.92
C GLY A 157 23.97 -48.62 42.56
N VAL A 158 22.65 -48.60 42.54
CA VAL A 158 21.81 -48.35 41.37
C VAL A 158 20.95 -47.10 41.58
N THR A 159 20.92 -46.22 40.58
CA THR A 159 20.04 -45.04 40.53
C THR A 159 18.79 -45.39 39.74
N LEU A 160 17.62 -45.15 40.34
CA LEU A 160 16.32 -45.49 39.79
C LEU A 160 15.46 -44.25 39.65
N THR A 161 14.65 -44.23 38.61
CA THR A 161 13.49 -43.35 38.51
C THR A 161 12.24 -44.15 38.92
N LEU A 162 11.47 -43.62 39.86
CA LEU A 162 10.26 -44.24 40.41
C LEU A 162 9.02 -43.48 39.98
N GLU A 163 7.88 -44.18 39.95
CA GLU A 163 6.57 -43.54 39.93
C GLU A 163 6.41 -42.72 41.22
N GLU A 164 5.87 -41.50 41.11
CA GLU A 164 5.73 -40.59 42.25
C GLU A 164 5.00 -41.27 43.42
N LEU A 165 5.69 -41.43 44.55
CA LEU A 165 5.15 -42.11 45.72
C LEU A 165 4.02 -41.30 46.35
N SER A 166 2.85 -41.92 46.55
CA SER A 166 1.69 -41.25 47.14
C SER A 166 1.74 -41.12 48.68
N GLU A 167 2.62 -41.89 49.33
CA GLU A 167 2.88 -41.86 50.78
C GLU A 167 4.34 -42.23 51.09
N ASP A 168 4.79 -41.94 52.31
CA ASP A 168 6.15 -42.28 52.77
C ASP A 168 6.28 -43.82 52.89
N GLU A 169 7.32 -44.40 52.28
CA GLU A 169 7.67 -45.82 52.29
C GLU A 169 8.94 -46.03 53.13
N PHE A 170 8.80 -46.66 54.30
CA PHE A 170 9.94 -46.89 55.20
C PHE A 170 10.57 -48.26 54.96
N ASP A 171 11.90 -48.35 55.08
CA ASP A 171 12.69 -49.57 54.84
C ASP A 171 12.43 -50.20 53.45
N ALA A 172 12.22 -49.38 52.42
CA ALA A 172 11.94 -49.82 51.07
C ALA A 172 13.15 -50.57 50.47
N THR A 173 12.93 -51.63 49.69
CA THR A 173 13.99 -52.43 49.04
C THR A 173 13.63 -52.77 47.59
N VAL A 174 14.63 -52.99 46.74
CA VAL A 174 14.45 -53.44 45.35
C VAL A 174 15.20 -54.75 45.08
N SER A 175 14.62 -55.60 44.24
CA SER A 175 15.25 -56.82 43.71
C SER A 175 16.17 -56.43 42.57
N VAL A 176 17.48 -56.52 42.78
CA VAL A 176 18.50 -56.29 41.75
C VAL A 176 19.09 -57.63 41.35
N VAL A 177 18.96 -58.01 40.08
CA VAL A 177 19.51 -59.25 39.54
C VAL A 177 20.59 -58.91 38.51
N ASP A 178 21.79 -59.44 38.73
CA ASP A 178 22.91 -59.28 37.80
C ASP A 178 22.70 -60.11 36.50
N PRO A 179 23.49 -59.85 35.45
CA PRO A 179 23.42 -60.58 34.18
C PRO A 179 23.73 -62.09 34.29
N ASN A 180 24.33 -62.54 35.39
CA ASN A 180 24.58 -63.96 35.65
C ASN A 180 23.39 -64.64 36.36
N GLY A 181 22.33 -63.88 36.69
CA GLY A 181 21.16 -64.33 37.42
C GLY A 181 21.37 -64.37 38.94
N ASN A 182 22.40 -63.70 39.48
CA ASN A 182 22.60 -63.56 40.92
C ASN A 182 21.86 -62.34 41.44
N GLU A 183 21.18 -62.49 42.56
CA GLU A 183 20.59 -61.37 43.28
C GLU A 183 21.68 -60.58 44.02
N VAL A 184 21.74 -59.27 43.77
CA VAL A 184 22.66 -58.33 44.38
C VAL A 184 21.91 -57.59 45.47
N ALA A 185 22.32 -57.82 46.73
CA ALA A 185 21.67 -57.21 47.87
C ALA A 185 21.89 -55.69 47.91
N VAL A 186 20.83 -54.94 48.19
CA VAL A 186 20.85 -53.49 48.40
C VAL A 186 20.45 -53.16 49.84
N GLU A 187 20.97 -52.05 50.36
CA GLU A 187 20.53 -51.47 51.63
C GLU A 187 19.09 -50.94 51.50
N SER A 188 18.29 -51.09 52.56
CA SER A 188 16.95 -50.47 52.58
C SER A 188 17.05 -48.95 52.66
N LEU A 189 16.12 -48.26 52.02
CA LEU A 189 16.07 -46.80 51.95
C LEU A 189 14.67 -46.33 52.37
N ASP A 190 14.59 -45.35 53.26
CA ASP A 190 13.34 -44.64 53.56
C ASP A 190 13.05 -43.66 52.42
N LEU A 191 11.90 -43.81 51.77
CA LEU A 191 11.43 -42.97 50.67
C LEU A 191 10.30 -42.06 51.16
N SER A 192 10.33 -40.79 50.79
CA SER A 192 9.26 -39.84 51.13
C SER A 192 8.24 -39.77 50.00
N ALA A 193 7.00 -39.42 50.33
CA ALA A 193 5.99 -39.11 49.33
C ALA A 193 6.49 -38.02 48.37
N GLY A 194 6.37 -38.24 47.07
CA GLY A 194 6.86 -37.35 46.02
C GLY A 194 8.31 -37.61 45.55
N ASP A 195 9.05 -38.55 46.15
CA ASP A 195 10.37 -38.93 45.63
C ASP A 195 10.22 -39.65 44.28
N THR A 196 10.96 -39.20 43.26
CA THR A 196 10.95 -39.77 41.91
C THR A 196 12.32 -40.25 41.43
N GLU A 197 13.42 -39.85 42.08
CA GLU A 197 14.77 -40.33 41.78
C GLU A 197 15.47 -40.76 43.07
N VAL A 198 15.89 -42.02 43.13
CA VAL A 198 16.45 -42.62 44.36
C VAL A 198 17.66 -43.48 44.04
N VAL A 199 18.55 -43.64 45.02
CA VAL A 199 19.77 -44.46 44.87
C VAL A 199 19.78 -45.56 45.92
N PHE A 200 19.65 -46.81 45.47
CA PHE A 200 19.81 -47.98 46.33
C PHE A 200 21.28 -48.38 46.37
N SER A 201 21.90 -48.29 47.55
CA SER A 201 23.30 -48.67 47.74
C SER A 201 23.42 -50.19 47.80
N PHE A 202 24.43 -50.79 47.16
CA PHE A 202 24.73 -52.20 47.30
C PHE A 202 25.27 -52.49 48.71
N GLU A 203 24.83 -53.58 49.35
CA GLU A 203 25.40 -54.00 50.63
C GLU A 203 26.89 -54.35 50.51
N GLU A 204 27.29 -54.90 49.36
CA GLU A 204 28.68 -55.13 48.97
C GLU A 204 28.99 -54.33 47.70
N SER A 205 29.70 -53.20 47.85
CA SER A 205 30.17 -52.40 46.72
C SER A 205 31.23 -53.13 45.90
N TYR A 206 31.29 -52.84 44.61
CA TYR A 206 32.37 -53.29 43.73
C TYR A 206 33.64 -52.45 43.93
N ASP A 207 34.82 -53.08 43.87
CA ASP A 207 36.11 -52.40 44.06
C ASP A 207 36.44 -51.45 42.89
N SER A 208 35.93 -51.75 41.70
CA SER A 208 36.04 -50.93 40.51
C SER A 208 34.86 -51.19 39.56
N PHE A 209 34.65 -50.29 38.60
CA PHE A 209 33.58 -50.40 37.61
C PHE A 209 33.77 -51.61 36.67
N ASP A 210 35.01 -52.07 36.50
CA ASP A 210 35.34 -53.26 35.69
C ASP A 210 35.00 -54.57 36.43
N ASP A 211 34.77 -54.50 37.75
CA ASP A 211 34.33 -55.65 38.56
C ASP A 211 32.80 -55.84 38.51
N ILE A 212 32.05 -54.89 37.95
CA ILE A 212 30.60 -54.97 37.77
C ILE A 212 30.32 -55.87 36.55
N PRO A 213 29.55 -56.98 36.70
CA PRO A 213 29.20 -57.84 35.57
C PRO A 213 28.57 -57.08 34.40
N ALA A 214 29.21 -57.18 33.22
CA ALA A 214 28.64 -56.67 31.97
C ALA A 214 27.41 -57.51 31.55
N GLY A 215 26.40 -56.83 31.02
CA GLY A 215 25.17 -57.42 30.51
C GLY A 215 23.92 -56.70 30.99
N THR A 216 22.76 -57.28 30.68
CA THR A 216 21.46 -56.75 31.12
C THR A 216 21.20 -57.11 32.58
N TRP A 217 21.06 -56.09 33.42
CA TRP A 217 20.61 -56.20 34.80
C TRP A 217 19.09 -56.10 34.86
N THR A 218 18.46 -56.73 35.86
CA THR A 218 17.02 -56.62 36.08
C THR A 218 16.76 -56.04 37.46
N ILE A 219 16.12 -54.88 37.55
CA ILE A 219 15.78 -54.20 38.80
C ILE A 219 14.26 -54.12 38.93
N ASN A 220 13.67 -54.84 39.89
CA ASN A 220 12.21 -54.97 40.05
C ASN A 220 11.48 -55.30 38.73
N GLY A 221 12.10 -56.10 37.86
CA GLY A 221 11.55 -56.49 36.56
C GLY A 221 11.91 -55.54 35.40
N THR A 222 12.49 -54.37 35.67
CA THR A 222 12.96 -53.42 34.65
C THR A 222 14.37 -53.79 34.19
N GLU A 223 14.53 -54.02 32.90
CA GLU A 223 15.82 -54.38 32.29
C GLU A 223 16.69 -53.12 32.06
N TYR A 224 17.98 -53.21 32.37
CA TYR A 224 18.97 -52.15 32.16
C TYR A 224 20.24 -52.73 31.54
N ASP A 225 20.61 -52.28 30.35
CA ASP A 225 21.80 -52.78 29.66
C ASP A 225 23.07 -52.06 30.12
N PHE A 226 23.73 -52.61 31.13
CA PHE A 226 24.96 -52.02 31.64
C PHE A 226 26.13 -52.15 30.64
N SER A 227 26.05 -53.06 29.66
CA SER A 227 27.06 -53.17 28.61
C SER A 227 27.10 -51.94 27.70
N GLU A 228 25.95 -51.29 27.52
CA GLU A 228 25.82 -50.04 26.77
C GLU A 228 26.66 -48.92 27.42
N GLN A 229 26.45 -48.71 28.73
CA GLN A 229 27.21 -47.73 29.50
C GLN A 229 28.71 -48.05 29.55
N LEU A 230 29.07 -49.33 29.59
CA LEU A 230 30.46 -49.78 29.50
C LEU A 230 31.08 -49.47 28.12
N ALA A 231 30.32 -49.63 27.02
CA ALA A 231 30.82 -49.33 25.67
C ALA A 231 31.17 -47.84 25.52
N VAL A 232 30.26 -46.95 25.91
CA VAL A 232 30.49 -45.49 25.90
C VAL A 232 31.70 -45.11 26.76
N ARG A 233 31.80 -45.67 27.96
CA ARG A 233 32.95 -45.45 28.85
C ARG A 233 34.24 -45.98 28.25
N THR A 234 34.21 -47.09 27.54
CA THR A 234 35.39 -47.68 26.89
C THR A 234 35.92 -46.76 25.79
N VAL A 235 35.03 -46.19 24.97
CA VAL A 235 35.38 -45.16 23.97
C VAL A 235 35.98 -43.93 24.65
N ARG A 236 35.32 -43.39 25.68
CA ARG A 236 35.79 -42.22 26.44
C ARG A 236 37.15 -42.44 27.10
N ASN A 237 37.44 -43.64 27.57
CA ASN A 237 38.74 -43.96 28.18
C ASN A 237 39.83 -44.24 27.15
N ALA A 238 39.45 -44.68 25.95
CA ALA A 238 40.37 -44.85 24.82
C ALA A 238 40.72 -43.52 24.15
N ASP A 239 39.94 -42.46 24.39
CA ASP A 239 40.22 -41.09 23.97
C ASP A 239 41.57 -40.58 24.51
N GLY A 240 42.44 -40.11 23.62
CA GLY A 240 43.84 -39.77 23.93
C GLY A 240 44.76 -40.97 24.23
N GLY A 241 44.27 -42.19 24.03
CA GLY A 241 45.01 -43.46 24.11
C GLY A 241 45.75 -43.78 22.80
N SER A 242 45.80 -45.07 22.43
CA SER A 242 46.28 -45.48 21.11
C SER A 242 45.13 -45.70 20.13
N GLN A 243 45.35 -45.41 18.85
CA GLN A 243 44.38 -45.66 17.76
C GLN A 243 43.84 -47.11 17.73
N LEU A 244 44.65 -48.08 18.17
CA LEU A 244 44.20 -49.47 18.27
C LEU A 244 43.18 -49.67 19.40
N GLU A 245 43.41 -49.05 20.57
CA GLU A 245 42.48 -49.11 21.70
C GLU A 245 41.17 -48.39 21.38
N LEU A 246 41.24 -47.24 20.68
CA LEU A 246 40.05 -46.52 20.22
C LEU A 246 39.28 -47.33 19.18
N LEU A 247 39.96 -47.95 18.21
CA LEU A 247 39.29 -48.79 17.21
C LEU A 247 38.60 -50.00 17.84
N GLU A 248 39.28 -50.68 18.76
CA GLU A 248 38.69 -51.81 19.50
C GLU A 248 37.47 -51.36 20.32
N ALA A 249 37.47 -50.15 20.88
CA ALA A 249 36.35 -49.56 21.61
C ALA A 249 35.16 -49.20 20.69
N LEU A 250 35.44 -48.58 19.53
CA LEU A 250 34.43 -48.20 18.54
C LEU A 250 33.83 -49.42 17.82
N GLN A 251 34.55 -50.54 17.72
CA GLN A 251 34.04 -51.80 17.14
C GLN A 251 33.06 -52.57 18.04
N SER A 252 32.64 -51.98 19.16
CA SER A 252 31.56 -52.49 19.99
C SER A 252 30.26 -52.63 19.19
N ASP A 253 29.45 -53.65 19.49
CA ASP A 253 28.16 -53.89 18.80
C ASP A 253 27.12 -52.76 19.01
N TYR A 254 27.41 -51.79 19.90
CA TYR A 254 26.57 -50.61 20.16
C TYR A 254 26.78 -49.47 19.14
N PHE A 255 27.85 -49.51 18.34
CA PHE A 255 28.14 -48.49 17.34
C PHE A 255 28.08 -49.09 15.94
N THR A 256 27.55 -48.34 14.98
CA THR A 256 27.48 -48.75 13.57
C THR A 256 28.34 -47.84 12.70
N ASP A 257 28.64 -48.31 11.50
CA ASP A 257 29.33 -47.54 10.45
C ASP A 257 30.74 -47.06 10.82
N VAL A 258 31.40 -47.72 11.78
CA VAL A 258 32.80 -47.46 12.11
C VAL A 258 33.70 -47.96 10.98
N ASP A 259 34.37 -47.05 10.30
CA ASP A 259 35.37 -47.36 9.28
C ASP A 259 36.78 -47.39 9.88
N SER A 260 37.40 -48.56 9.87
CA SER A 260 38.78 -48.72 10.34
C SER A 260 39.80 -47.88 9.58
N GLU A 261 39.50 -47.44 8.35
CA GLU A 261 40.38 -46.56 7.57
C GLU A 261 40.36 -45.12 8.11
N LEU A 262 39.31 -44.72 8.84
CA LEU A 262 39.13 -43.38 9.42
C LEU A 262 39.62 -43.27 10.86
N ILE A 263 40.30 -44.29 11.38
CA ILE A 263 40.71 -44.31 12.79
C ILE A 263 41.57 -43.12 13.21
N ALA A 264 42.38 -42.56 12.30
CA ALA A 264 43.16 -41.36 12.60
C ALA A 264 42.31 -40.09 12.73
N ALA A 265 41.17 -40.04 12.03
CA ALA A 265 40.21 -38.95 12.12
C ALA A 265 39.33 -39.10 13.38
N TYR A 266 38.87 -40.32 13.70
CA TYR A 266 38.20 -40.58 14.98
C TYR A 266 39.10 -40.22 16.17
N ASP A 267 40.39 -40.57 16.13
CA ASP A 267 41.40 -40.22 17.14
C ASP A 267 41.65 -38.70 17.25
N GLY A 268 41.25 -37.93 16.24
CA GLY A 268 41.27 -36.47 16.25
C GLY A 268 40.00 -35.82 16.81
N ALA A 269 38.90 -36.57 16.95
CA ALA A 269 37.64 -36.10 17.52
C ALA A 269 37.66 -36.14 19.07
N ASP A 270 36.79 -35.36 19.72
CA ASP A 270 36.74 -35.28 21.20
C ASP A 270 35.63 -36.19 21.75
N PHE A 271 36.02 -37.37 22.23
CA PHE A 271 35.11 -38.30 22.91
C PHE A 271 35.05 -38.08 24.42
N SER A 272 35.77 -37.11 25.00
CA SER A 272 35.93 -36.97 26.45
C SER A 272 34.63 -36.64 27.18
N GLN A 273 33.64 -36.09 26.48
CA GLN A 273 32.37 -35.62 27.04
C GLN A 273 31.16 -36.52 26.75
N VAL A 274 31.30 -37.55 25.92
CA VAL A 274 30.17 -38.42 25.52
C VAL A 274 29.59 -39.17 26.73
N GLN A 275 28.27 -39.16 26.92
CA GLN A 275 27.56 -39.81 28.03
C GLN A 275 26.68 -40.98 27.60
N SER A 276 26.25 -40.99 26.33
CA SER A 276 25.37 -41.98 25.73
C SER A 276 25.99 -42.65 24.50
N VAL A 277 25.31 -43.68 23.97
CA VAL A 277 25.69 -44.31 22.69
C VAL A 277 25.42 -43.35 21.53
N GLU A 278 24.30 -42.63 21.58
CA GLU A 278 23.94 -41.60 20.61
C GLU A 278 25.04 -40.54 20.47
N ASP A 279 25.61 -40.05 21.58
CA ASP A 279 26.69 -39.04 21.54
C ASP A 279 27.92 -39.55 20.79
N VAL A 280 28.28 -40.83 20.97
CA VAL A 280 29.42 -41.45 20.27
C VAL A 280 29.07 -41.68 18.79
N GLN A 281 27.84 -42.11 18.50
CA GLN A 281 27.39 -42.36 17.13
C GLN A 281 27.31 -41.07 16.30
N GLU A 282 26.93 -39.95 16.92
CA GLU A 282 26.93 -38.63 16.27
C GLU A 282 28.34 -38.22 15.82
N ILE A 283 29.35 -38.42 16.67
CA ILE A 283 30.76 -38.16 16.31
C ILE A 283 31.24 -39.11 15.20
N ILE A 284 30.89 -40.41 15.25
CA ILE A 284 31.23 -41.37 14.19
C ILE A 284 30.64 -40.91 12.85
N ASN A 285 29.36 -40.53 12.86
CA ASN A 285 28.66 -40.08 11.65
C ASN A 285 29.30 -38.81 11.07
N GLN A 286 29.62 -37.82 11.91
CA GLN A 286 30.29 -36.59 11.47
C GLN A 286 31.65 -36.86 10.84
N VAL A 287 32.50 -37.68 11.49
CA VAL A 287 33.84 -37.99 10.94
C VAL A 287 33.75 -38.78 9.63
N ASN A 288 32.74 -39.65 9.51
CA ASN A 288 32.48 -40.37 8.26
C ASN A 288 32.07 -39.42 7.13
N GLU A 289 31.18 -38.46 7.43
CA GLU A 289 30.72 -37.43 6.50
C GLU A 289 31.89 -36.55 6.03
N ASP A 290 32.69 -36.03 6.98
CA ASP A 290 33.88 -35.23 6.71
C ASP A 290 34.90 -35.96 5.80
N SER A 291 35.04 -37.28 5.97
CA SER A 291 35.94 -38.06 5.11
C SER A 291 35.43 -38.27 3.68
N VAL A 292 34.11 -38.28 3.46
CA VAL A 292 33.56 -38.43 2.10
C VAL A 292 33.81 -37.15 1.30
N GLU A 293 33.71 -35.98 1.94
CA GLU A 293 34.00 -34.68 1.34
C GLU A 293 35.48 -34.55 0.89
N ASP A 294 36.42 -34.96 1.75
CA ASP A 294 37.86 -34.98 1.41
C ASP A 294 38.17 -35.95 0.25
N GLN A 295 37.45 -37.07 0.16
CA GLN A 295 37.59 -38.03 -0.93
C GLN A 295 37.03 -37.49 -2.26
N ALA A 296 35.94 -36.71 -2.21
CA ALA A 296 35.34 -36.09 -3.40
C ALA A 296 36.29 -35.07 -4.04
N VAL A 297 36.88 -34.16 -3.25
CA VAL A 297 37.89 -33.19 -3.73
C VAL A 297 39.08 -33.91 -4.34
N LYS A 298 39.58 -34.95 -3.67
CA LYS A 298 40.69 -35.74 -4.17
C LYS A 298 40.35 -36.45 -5.49
N ALA A 299 39.15 -37.01 -5.62
CA ALA A 299 38.71 -37.67 -6.86
C ALA A 299 38.66 -36.70 -8.03
N VAL A 300 38.23 -35.45 -7.79
CA VAL A 300 38.25 -34.37 -8.79
C VAL A 300 39.68 -34.01 -9.18
N ASN A 301 40.60 -33.90 -8.21
CA ASN A 301 42.00 -33.54 -8.44
C ASN A 301 42.81 -34.65 -9.15
N ASP A 302 42.49 -35.91 -8.87
CA ASP A 302 43.17 -37.08 -9.41
C ASP A 302 42.63 -37.49 -10.80
N ALA A 303 41.54 -36.88 -11.29
CA ALA A 303 40.95 -37.20 -12.59
C ALA A 303 41.92 -36.94 -13.75
N GLU A 304 42.23 -37.96 -14.56
CA GLU A 304 43.18 -37.84 -15.67
C GLU A 304 42.51 -37.49 -17.02
N ASN A 305 41.17 -37.53 -17.07
CA ASN A 305 40.40 -37.25 -18.26
C ASN A 305 38.97 -36.75 -17.95
N GLN A 306 38.28 -36.22 -18.96
CA GLN A 306 36.93 -35.64 -18.82
C GLN A 306 35.88 -36.62 -18.26
N ILE A 307 35.99 -37.93 -18.55
CA ILE A 307 35.03 -38.92 -18.03
C ILE A 307 35.24 -39.12 -16.53
N GLU A 308 36.49 -39.24 -16.10
CA GLU A 308 36.85 -39.35 -14.68
C GLU A 308 36.47 -38.08 -13.92
N LEU A 309 36.70 -36.90 -14.51
CA LEU A 309 36.33 -35.63 -13.89
C LEU A 309 34.81 -35.50 -13.74
N LEU A 310 34.03 -35.83 -14.77
CA LEU A 310 32.56 -35.77 -14.69
C LEU A 310 32.03 -36.73 -13.63
N THR A 311 32.58 -37.96 -13.59
CA THR A 311 32.19 -38.95 -12.58
C THR A 311 32.53 -38.45 -11.18
N ALA A 312 33.71 -37.85 -10.98
CA ALA A 312 34.11 -37.30 -9.69
C ALA A 312 33.23 -36.12 -9.25
N LEU A 313 32.83 -35.25 -10.20
CA LEU A 313 31.93 -34.14 -9.92
C LEU A 313 30.50 -34.62 -9.58
N GLU A 314 29.96 -35.58 -10.33
CA GLU A 314 28.61 -36.13 -10.09
C GLU A 314 28.54 -37.00 -8.82
N ASP A 315 29.48 -37.94 -8.64
CA ASP A 315 29.51 -38.84 -7.48
C ASP A 315 29.97 -38.13 -6.19
N GLY A 316 30.73 -37.03 -6.34
CA GLY A 316 31.18 -36.18 -5.23
C GLY A 316 30.08 -35.27 -4.65
N GLY A 317 28.88 -35.27 -5.23
CA GLY A 317 27.75 -34.48 -4.73
C GLY A 317 27.79 -33.00 -5.08
N PHE A 318 28.68 -32.57 -5.99
CA PHE A 318 28.77 -31.17 -6.40
C PHE A 318 27.50 -30.76 -7.16
N ALA A 319 26.98 -29.59 -6.81
CA ALA A 319 25.77 -29.05 -7.40
C ALA A 319 26.04 -28.41 -8.77
N ARG A 320 24.99 -28.28 -9.57
CA ARG A 320 25.00 -27.50 -10.83
C ARG A 320 26.05 -27.96 -11.87
N VAL A 321 26.49 -29.21 -11.81
CA VAL A 321 27.39 -29.79 -12.81
C VAL A 321 26.64 -29.96 -14.13
N ASN A 322 27.16 -29.36 -15.21
CA ASN A 322 26.64 -29.51 -16.56
C ASN A 322 27.58 -30.39 -17.40
N PRO A 323 27.17 -31.61 -17.78
CA PRO A 323 28.01 -32.52 -18.57
C PRO A 323 28.48 -31.95 -19.91
N ASP A 324 27.72 -31.03 -20.50
CA ASP A 324 28.07 -30.41 -21.78
C ASP A 324 29.29 -29.46 -21.68
N TRP A 325 29.60 -28.98 -20.48
CA TRP A 325 30.70 -28.04 -20.20
C TRP A 325 31.94 -28.73 -19.60
N ILE A 326 32.01 -30.06 -19.62
CA ILE A 326 33.12 -30.82 -19.02
C ILE A 326 34.50 -30.50 -19.63
N ALA A 327 34.53 -30.05 -20.89
CA ALA A 327 35.76 -29.61 -21.52
C ALA A 327 36.27 -28.29 -20.91
N ASP A 328 35.34 -27.39 -20.57
CA ASP A 328 35.63 -26.10 -19.97
C ASP A 328 36.01 -26.28 -18.50
N TYR A 329 35.31 -27.15 -17.75
CA TYR A 329 35.76 -27.58 -16.41
C TYR A 329 37.19 -28.11 -16.46
N ALA A 330 37.49 -29.06 -17.35
CA ALA A 330 38.83 -29.67 -17.45
C ALA A 330 39.94 -28.71 -17.88
N SER A 331 39.60 -27.56 -18.47
CA SER A 331 40.54 -26.56 -18.99
C SER A 331 40.51 -25.23 -18.23
N TYR A 332 39.75 -25.16 -17.13
CA TYR A 332 39.66 -23.97 -16.30
C TYR A 332 41.04 -23.57 -15.78
N ASP A 333 41.48 -22.38 -16.19
CA ASP A 333 42.73 -21.74 -15.80
C ASP A 333 42.35 -20.34 -15.30
N ASN A 334 42.22 -20.18 -13.98
CA ASN A 334 41.66 -19.02 -13.29
C ASN A 334 42.54 -17.74 -13.34
N SER A 335 43.25 -17.53 -14.45
CA SER A 335 44.19 -16.41 -14.60
C SER A 335 43.53 -15.03 -14.73
N ASN A 336 42.19 -14.95 -14.79
CA ASN A 336 41.44 -13.71 -15.10
C ASN A 336 40.54 -13.17 -13.98
N LEU A 337 40.22 -13.90 -12.91
CA LEU A 337 39.51 -13.33 -11.76
C LEU A 337 40.50 -12.61 -10.85
N GLY A 338 40.37 -11.28 -10.73
CA GLY A 338 41.34 -10.37 -10.10
C GLY A 338 41.56 -10.48 -8.59
N GLY A 339 41.62 -11.70 -8.04
CA GLY A 339 41.67 -11.98 -6.61
C GLY A 339 42.58 -13.15 -6.19
N GLY A 340 43.89 -13.04 -6.41
CA GLY A 340 44.92 -13.52 -5.46
C GLY A 340 45.14 -15.03 -5.17
N SER A 341 44.28 -15.98 -5.57
CA SER A 341 44.59 -17.42 -5.53
C SER A 341 44.28 -18.04 -6.89
N ASN A 342 45.24 -18.79 -7.42
CA ASN A 342 45.36 -19.16 -8.83
C ASN A 342 44.94 -20.62 -9.05
N ASP A 343 43.93 -21.10 -8.33
CA ASP A 343 43.83 -22.54 -8.14
C ASP A 343 43.01 -23.17 -9.27
N ALA A 344 43.69 -23.82 -10.22
CA ALA A 344 43.09 -24.84 -11.08
C ALA A 344 42.50 -25.95 -10.20
N TYR A 345 41.62 -26.83 -10.72
CA TYR A 345 41.11 -27.98 -9.94
C TYR A 345 42.21 -28.70 -9.15
N THR A 346 43.41 -28.87 -9.73
CA THR A 346 44.58 -29.48 -9.07
C THR A 346 45.08 -28.79 -7.80
N GLU A 347 44.61 -27.59 -7.50
CA GLU A 347 44.99 -26.77 -6.35
C GLU A 347 43.81 -26.54 -5.38
N ALA A 348 42.58 -26.97 -5.74
CA ALA A 348 41.44 -26.97 -4.83
C ALA A 348 41.66 -27.98 -3.68
N THR A 349 41.45 -27.52 -2.46
CA THR A 349 41.66 -28.29 -1.23
C THR A 349 40.38 -28.56 -0.45
N THR A 350 39.28 -27.92 -0.83
CA THR A 350 37.98 -28.03 -0.17
C THR A 350 36.85 -28.26 -1.18
N PRO A 351 35.71 -28.84 -0.77
CA PRO A 351 34.54 -28.98 -1.63
C PRO A 351 34.01 -27.62 -2.11
N GLU A 352 34.07 -26.60 -1.26
CA GLU A 352 33.66 -25.23 -1.59
C GLU A 352 34.51 -24.64 -2.74
N GLU A 353 35.83 -24.83 -2.71
CA GLU A 353 36.72 -24.38 -3.80
C GLU A 353 36.39 -25.09 -5.13
N VAL A 354 36.07 -26.39 -5.08
CA VAL A 354 35.64 -27.15 -6.26
C VAL A 354 34.31 -26.64 -6.80
N GLN A 355 33.33 -26.40 -5.92
CA GLN A 355 32.01 -25.89 -6.30
C GLN A 355 32.12 -24.49 -6.93
N ASN A 356 32.93 -23.60 -6.35
CA ASN A 356 33.19 -22.27 -6.90
C ASN A 356 33.77 -22.31 -8.32
N ILE A 357 34.61 -23.30 -8.64
CA ILE A 357 35.12 -23.49 -10.00
C ILE A 357 33.99 -23.90 -10.96
N VAL A 358 33.13 -24.84 -10.54
CA VAL A 358 31.97 -25.26 -11.34
C VAL A 358 31.08 -24.06 -11.63
N ASP A 359 30.75 -23.26 -10.62
CA ASP A 359 29.86 -22.11 -10.76
C ASP A 359 30.47 -21.00 -11.60
N SER A 360 31.78 -20.74 -11.48
CA SER A 360 32.48 -19.79 -12.34
C SER A 360 32.46 -20.21 -13.81
N VAL A 361 32.70 -21.49 -14.11
CA VAL A 361 32.65 -21.98 -15.50
C VAL A 361 31.22 -21.94 -16.04
N ASN A 362 30.22 -22.27 -15.23
CA ASN A 362 28.82 -22.17 -15.61
C ASN A 362 28.44 -20.73 -15.98
N LEU A 363 28.88 -19.77 -15.16
CA LEU A 363 28.64 -18.35 -15.40
C LEU A 363 29.33 -17.88 -16.68
N ASP A 364 30.61 -18.20 -16.90
CA ASP A 364 31.34 -17.84 -18.12
C ASP A 364 30.71 -18.48 -19.37
N ALA A 365 30.20 -19.72 -19.28
CA ALA A 365 29.52 -20.38 -20.40
C ALA A 365 28.18 -19.70 -20.76
N ILE A 366 27.51 -19.10 -19.77
CA ILE A 366 26.24 -18.39 -19.94
C ILE A 366 26.49 -16.95 -20.42
N ASP A 367 27.36 -16.22 -19.75
CA ASP A 367 27.65 -14.80 -19.93
C ASP A 367 29.12 -14.49 -19.59
N ASP A 368 30.03 -14.76 -20.54
CA ASP A 368 31.44 -14.39 -20.41
C ASP A 368 31.58 -12.88 -20.52
N ASN A 369 32.28 -12.29 -19.53
CA ASN A 369 32.69 -10.89 -19.52
C ASN A 369 33.47 -10.46 -20.78
N ALA A 370 34.00 -11.39 -21.58
CA ALA A 370 34.62 -11.12 -22.88
C ALA A 370 33.61 -10.89 -24.02
N GLY A 371 32.31 -10.95 -23.77
CA GLY A 371 31.24 -10.76 -24.76
C GLY A 371 30.96 -12.03 -25.57
N SER A 372 30.97 -13.18 -24.92
CA SER A 372 30.56 -14.47 -25.51
C SER A 372 29.74 -15.27 -24.51
N GLY A 373 28.99 -16.27 -24.96
CA GLY A 373 28.18 -17.09 -24.06
C GLY A 373 26.78 -17.30 -24.64
N VAL A 374 26.05 -18.26 -24.05
CA VAL A 374 24.72 -18.62 -24.57
C VAL A 374 23.73 -17.47 -24.47
N LEU A 375 23.82 -16.62 -23.43
CA LEU A 375 22.98 -15.43 -23.32
C LEU A 375 23.35 -14.40 -24.38
N VAL A 376 24.63 -14.02 -24.48
CA VAL A 376 25.10 -13.03 -25.47
C VAL A 376 24.74 -13.44 -26.90
N ASP A 377 24.95 -14.72 -27.25
CA ASP A 377 24.58 -15.25 -28.56
C ASP A 377 23.06 -15.18 -28.81
N ALA A 378 22.24 -15.37 -27.76
CA ALA A 378 20.78 -15.28 -27.85
C ALA A 378 20.27 -13.83 -27.94
N GLU A 379 20.93 -12.90 -27.26
CA GLU A 379 20.67 -11.45 -27.35
C GLU A 379 20.89 -10.97 -28.79
N ASP A 380 21.97 -11.42 -29.44
CA ASP A 380 22.27 -11.09 -30.84
C ASP A 380 21.33 -11.77 -31.86
N SER A 381 20.78 -12.94 -31.54
CA SER A 381 19.92 -13.67 -32.50
C SER A 381 18.49 -13.15 -32.59
N LEU A 382 18.01 -12.49 -31.52
CA LEU A 382 16.60 -12.09 -31.34
C LEU A 382 15.62 -13.26 -31.55
N ASP A 383 16.05 -14.50 -31.29
CA ASP A 383 15.22 -15.70 -31.38
C ASP A 383 14.69 -16.07 -29.98
N SER A 384 13.36 -16.10 -29.85
CA SER A 384 12.68 -16.50 -28.60
C SER A 384 13.14 -17.86 -28.09
N ALA A 385 13.48 -18.81 -28.95
CA ALA A 385 13.95 -20.14 -28.55
C ALA A 385 15.35 -20.10 -27.93
N ASP A 386 16.24 -19.24 -28.44
CA ASP A 386 17.58 -19.07 -27.89
C ASP A 386 17.53 -18.38 -26.53
N ILE A 387 16.71 -17.33 -26.38
CA ILE A 387 16.51 -16.64 -25.10
C ILE A 387 15.90 -17.57 -24.05
N ASN A 388 14.87 -18.35 -24.40
CA ASN A 388 14.30 -19.35 -23.47
C ASN A 388 15.30 -20.46 -23.09
N LYS A 389 16.22 -20.80 -24.00
CA LYS A 389 17.31 -21.73 -23.70
C LYS A 389 18.31 -21.11 -22.72
N ALA A 390 18.71 -19.85 -22.92
CA ALA A 390 19.59 -19.13 -21.99
C ALA A 390 18.95 -19.03 -20.59
N GLU A 391 17.68 -18.62 -20.51
CA GLU A 391 16.90 -18.58 -19.26
C GLU A 391 16.87 -19.93 -18.53
N SER A 392 16.68 -21.02 -19.28
CA SER A 392 16.67 -22.38 -18.72
C SER A 392 18.04 -22.77 -18.15
N LEU A 393 19.13 -22.33 -18.77
CA LEU A 393 20.49 -22.55 -18.29
C LEU A 393 20.79 -21.70 -17.04
N ILE A 394 20.39 -20.42 -17.04
CA ILE A 394 20.52 -19.52 -15.87
C ILE A 394 19.81 -20.13 -14.66
N ASN A 395 18.53 -20.49 -14.82
CA ASN A 395 17.74 -21.06 -13.73
C ASN A 395 18.33 -22.36 -13.17
N LYS A 396 18.98 -23.15 -14.02
CA LYS A 396 19.49 -24.48 -13.65
C LYS A 396 20.92 -24.46 -13.10
N TYR A 397 21.79 -23.60 -13.62
CA TYR A 397 23.24 -23.71 -13.41
C TYR A 397 23.88 -22.46 -12.81
N VAL A 398 23.14 -21.36 -12.65
CA VAL A 398 23.59 -20.20 -11.86
C VAL A 398 23.02 -20.34 -10.45
N GLU A 399 23.90 -20.17 -9.48
CA GLU A 399 23.56 -20.16 -8.05
C GLU A 399 22.52 -19.09 -7.73
N ASP A 400 21.64 -19.38 -6.77
CA ASP A 400 20.62 -18.42 -6.33
C ASP A 400 21.27 -17.25 -5.60
N ASP A 401 20.69 -16.05 -5.73
CA ASP A 401 21.24 -14.86 -5.09
C ASP A 401 21.05 -14.93 -3.57
N GLU A 402 22.14 -14.89 -2.82
CA GLU A 402 22.13 -14.90 -1.36
C GLU A 402 22.24 -13.49 -0.74
N GLU A 403 21.58 -13.29 0.40
CA GLU A 403 21.64 -12.03 1.13
C GLU A 403 23.08 -11.74 1.63
N GLY A 404 23.67 -10.65 1.14
CA GLY A 404 25.03 -10.23 1.51
C GLY A 404 26.12 -10.55 0.49
N GLN A 405 25.80 -11.27 -0.59
CA GLN A 405 26.66 -11.46 -1.75
C GLN A 405 26.23 -10.57 -2.93
N PRO A 406 27.13 -10.23 -3.88
CA PRO A 406 26.72 -9.58 -5.12
C PRO A 406 25.74 -10.48 -5.88
N ALA A 407 24.54 -9.97 -6.18
CA ALA A 407 23.58 -10.70 -7.01
C ALA A 407 24.14 -10.94 -8.42
N VAL A 408 24.01 -12.17 -8.91
CA VAL A 408 24.46 -12.61 -10.23
C VAL A 408 23.28 -13.14 -11.04
N LYS A 409 22.39 -13.93 -10.44
CA LYS A 409 21.31 -14.61 -11.16
C LYS A 409 20.21 -13.65 -11.59
N GLN A 410 19.70 -12.84 -10.68
CA GLN A 410 18.61 -11.90 -10.98
C GLN A 410 19.00 -10.90 -12.08
N PRO A 411 20.18 -10.26 -12.07
CA PRO A 411 20.59 -9.39 -13.18
C PRO A 411 20.64 -10.09 -14.56
N LEU A 412 20.99 -11.38 -14.61
CA LEU A 412 20.96 -12.15 -15.86
C LEU A 412 19.52 -12.45 -16.30
N LEU A 413 18.61 -12.72 -15.36
CA LEU A 413 17.19 -12.90 -15.64
C LEU A 413 16.52 -11.59 -16.08
N ASP A 414 16.90 -10.46 -15.50
CA ASP A 414 16.43 -9.13 -15.92
C ASP A 414 16.84 -8.85 -17.38
N ARG A 415 18.09 -9.18 -17.75
CA ARG A 415 18.57 -9.11 -19.16
C ARG A 415 17.75 -9.98 -20.10
N VAL A 416 17.42 -11.21 -19.69
CA VAL A 416 16.55 -12.12 -20.44
C VAL A 416 15.17 -11.50 -20.64
N GLU A 417 14.59 -10.91 -19.59
CA GLU A 417 13.26 -10.31 -19.64
C GLU A 417 13.22 -9.09 -20.59
N ILE A 418 14.22 -8.22 -20.54
CA ILE A 418 14.38 -7.11 -21.49
C ILE A 418 14.43 -7.64 -22.93
N HIS A 419 15.23 -8.67 -23.22
CA HIS A 419 15.32 -9.22 -24.58
C HIS A 419 14.02 -9.89 -25.04
N LYS A 420 13.29 -10.55 -24.16
CA LYS A 420 11.93 -11.05 -24.47
C LYS A 420 11.00 -9.90 -24.85
N ALA A 421 11.04 -8.77 -24.14
CA ALA A 421 10.24 -7.60 -24.48
C ALA A 421 10.63 -7.00 -25.83
N VAL A 422 11.94 -6.88 -26.13
CA VAL A 422 12.45 -6.43 -27.44
C VAL A 422 11.99 -7.34 -28.57
N ILE A 423 12.07 -8.66 -28.41
CA ILE A 423 11.57 -9.63 -29.39
C ILE A 423 10.07 -9.45 -29.59
N ALA A 424 9.30 -9.29 -28.50
CA ALA A 424 7.86 -9.09 -28.60
C ALA A 424 7.49 -7.80 -29.35
N VAL A 425 8.27 -6.71 -29.17
CA VAL A 425 8.14 -5.48 -29.95
C VAL A 425 8.41 -5.73 -31.44
N ASN A 426 9.49 -6.45 -31.77
CA ASN A 426 9.83 -6.81 -33.15
C ASN A 426 8.76 -7.69 -33.83
N GLU A 427 8.13 -8.59 -33.08
CA GLU A 427 7.08 -9.49 -33.57
C GLU A 427 5.69 -8.83 -33.65
N ALA A 428 5.53 -7.59 -33.20
CA ALA A 428 4.25 -6.91 -33.17
C ALA A 428 3.74 -6.55 -34.59
N THR A 429 2.67 -7.21 -35.02
CA THR A 429 2.10 -7.04 -36.38
C THR A 429 0.94 -6.05 -36.48
N THR A 430 0.49 -5.48 -35.36
CA THR A 430 -0.63 -4.51 -35.32
C THR A 430 -0.30 -3.35 -34.38
N ASN A 431 -0.92 -2.18 -34.57
CA ASN A 431 -0.66 -0.99 -33.75
C ASN A 431 -0.99 -1.26 -32.27
N ASN A 432 -2.14 -1.86 -31.98
CA ASN A 432 -2.53 -2.17 -30.60
C ASN A 432 -1.57 -3.16 -29.93
N THR A 433 -1.08 -4.15 -30.69
CA THR A 433 -0.07 -5.07 -30.17
C THR A 433 1.22 -4.33 -29.92
N LEU A 434 1.68 -3.49 -30.84
CA LEU A 434 2.91 -2.72 -30.69
C LEU A 434 2.87 -1.83 -29.45
N GLN A 435 1.80 -1.04 -29.25
CA GLN A 435 1.65 -0.19 -28.08
C GLN A 435 1.81 -0.98 -26.79
N SER A 436 1.05 -2.07 -26.63
CA SER A 436 1.13 -2.92 -25.44
C SER A 436 2.52 -3.53 -25.23
N ARG A 437 3.28 -3.79 -26.30
CA ARG A 437 4.67 -4.29 -26.19
C ARG A 437 5.67 -3.21 -25.84
N LEU A 438 5.48 -1.98 -26.33
CA LEU A 438 6.27 -0.82 -25.94
C LEU A 438 6.02 -0.47 -24.46
N ASP A 439 4.78 -0.56 -23.99
CA ASP A 439 4.46 -0.39 -22.56
C ASP A 439 5.19 -1.42 -21.69
N THR A 440 5.13 -2.71 -22.06
CA THR A 440 5.89 -3.77 -21.37
C THR A 440 7.39 -3.53 -21.44
N LEU A 441 7.92 -3.06 -22.58
CA LEU A 441 9.34 -2.75 -22.72
C LEU A 441 9.77 -1.64 -21.76
N ALA A 442 8.96 -0.59 -21.58
CA ALA A 442 9.23 0.48 -20.62
C ALA A 442 9.26 -0.04 -19.18
N GLU A 443 8.31 -0.91 -18.82
CA GLU A 443 8.21 -1.50 -17.48
C GLU A 443 9.45 -2.33 -17.12
N VAL A 444 9.95 -3.15 -18.05
CA VAL A 444 11.11 -4.03 -17.78
C VAL A 444 12.45 -3.32 -17.90
N VAL A 445 12.54 -2.22 -18.66
CA VAL A 445 13.77 -1.42 -18.79
C VAL A 445 13.94 -0.48 -17.58
N ASP A 446 12.83 0.07 -17.07
CA ASP A 446 12.78 1.00 -15.92
C ASP A 446 13.83 2.13 -15.96
N ASP A 447 14.17 2.60 -17.17
CA ASP A 447 15.13 3.67 -17.40
C ASP A 447 14.75 4.49 -18.64
N ALA A 448 14.12 5.64 -18.39
CA ALA A 448 13.72 6.61 -19.42
C ALA A 448 14.90 7.17 -20.23
N SER A 449 16.14 7.04 -19.75
CA SER A 449 17.32 7.42 -20.55
C SER A 449 17.68 6.38 -21.61
N THR A 450 17.16 5.15 -21.47
CA THR A 450 17.33 4.04 -22.40
C THR A 450 16.10 3.86 -23.30
N PHE A 451 14.90 3.91 -22.73
CA PHE A 451 13.62 3.86 -23.47
C PHE A 451 12.56 4.66 -22.72
N ASP A 452 11.96 5.65 -23.38
CA ASP A 452 10.98 6.58 -22.80
C ASP A 452 9.62 6.45 -23.49
N ILE A 453 8.67 5.84 -22.78
CA ILE A 453 7.30 5.66 -23.28
C ILE A 453 6.57 6.97 -23.50
N GLU A 454 6.94 8.08 -22.84
CA GLU A 454 6.30 9.40 -23.02
C GLU A 454 6.57 9.97 -24.42
N THR A 455 7.61 9.50 -25.11
CA THR A 455 7.92 9.89 -26.49
C THR A 455 7.09 9.13 -27.54
N VAL A 456 6.38 8.07 -27.15
CA VAL A 456 5.56 7.27 -28.06
C VAL A 456 4.26 7.99 -28.36
N ASN A 457 4.07 8.33 -29.63
CA ASN A 457 2.85 8.90 -30.16
C ASN A 457 1.98 7.80 -30.79
N ASP A 458 0.79 7.58 -30.23
CA ASP A 458 -0.11 6.50 -30.65
C ASP A 458 -0.60 6.65 -32.11
N VAL A 459 -0.62 7.88 -32.64
CA VAL A 459 -0.95 8.16 -34.03
C VAL A 459 0.13 7.63 -34.99
N LEU A 460 1.38 7.50 -34.52
CA LEU A 460 2.55 7.13 -35.34
C LEU A 460 2.97 5.66 -35.20
N LEU A 461 2.15 4.81 -34.57
CA LEU A 461 2.46 3.38 -34.35
C LEU A 461 2.68 2.59 -35.66
N GLU A 462 2.06 3.00 -36.77
CA GLU A 462 2.29 2.34 -38.07
C GLU A 462 3.70 2.63 -38.59
N GLU A 463 4.13 3.89 -38.48
CA GLU A 463 5.44 4.38 -38.86
C GLU A 463 6.54 3.82 -37.95
N TYR A 464 6.31 3.75 -36.63
CA TYR A 464 7.23 3.09 -35.70
C TYR A 464 7.42 1.62 -36.06
N ARG A 465 6.33 0.89 -36.34
CA ARG A 465 6.44 -0.53 -36.73
C ARG A 465 7.30 -0.70 -37.98
N ALA A 466 7.09 0.14 -38.99
CA ALA A 466 7.89 0.11 -40.22
C ALA A 466 9.37 0.45 -39.95
N GLY A 467 9.63 1.43 -39.07
CA GLY A 467 10.99 1.78 -38.65
C GLY A 467 11.68 0.71 -37.81
N ILE A 468 10.93 -0.04 -36.99
CA ILE A 468 11.46 -1.18 -36.20
C ILE A 468 11.76 -2.37 -37.11
N GLU A 469 10.91 -2.66 -38.11
CA GLU A 469 11.13 -3.73 -39.09
C GLU A 469 12.35 -3.45 -39.99
N ASP A 470 12.62 -2.18 -40.30
CA ASP A 470 13.81 -1.74 -41.06
C ASP A 470 14.45 -0.49 -40.42
N PRO A 471 15.28 -0.64 -39.36
CA PRO A 471 15.93 0.48 -38.69
C PRO A 471 16.84 1.30 -39.60
N THR A 472 17.32 0.71 -40.70
CA THR A 472 18.15 1.40 -41.68
C THR A 472 17.37 2.39 -42.55
N SER A 473 16.05 2.25 -42.60
CA SER A 473 15.15 3.16 -43.31
C SER A 473 14.97 4.50 -42.60
N VAL A 474 15.15 4.54 -41.28
CA VAL A 474 14.99 5.74 -40.45
C VAL A 474 16.32 6.45 -40.21
N ASP A 475 17.42 5.76 -39.91
CA ASP A 475 18.74 6.42 -39.85
C ASP A 475 19.83 5.59 -40.54
N SER A 476 20.33 6.11 -41.66
CA SER A 476 21.45 5.52 -42.39
C SER A 476 22.76 5.39 -41.58
N ASN A 477 22.89 6.09 -40.44
CA ASN A 477 24.00 5.95 -39.51
C ASN A 477 23.76 4.88 -38.43
N ASN A 478 22.52 4.42 -38.26
CA ASN A 478 22.11 3.40 -37.28
C ASN A 478 22.17 1.99 -37.90
N ALA A 479 23.29 1.69 -38.57
CA ALA A 479 23.49 0.47 -39.31
C ALA A 479 23.87 -0.75 -38.45
N THR A 480 23.58 -0.74 -37.15
CA THR A 480 23.77 -1.91 -36.27
C THR A 480 22.58 -2.84 -36.41
N GLU A 481 22.85 -4.12 -36.67
CA GLU A 481 21.85 -5.15 -36.99
C GLU A 481 21.02 -5.61 -35.78
N THR A 482 21.47 -5.33 -34.55
CA THR A 482 20.82 -5.81 -33.32
C THR A 482 19.82 -4.80 -32.78
N LEU A 483 18.54 -5.20 -32.69
CA LEU A 483 17.49 -4.41 -32.06
C LEU A 483 17.71 -4.38 -30.55
N THR A 484 17.77 -3.19 -29.96
CA THR A 484 17.91 -2.97 -28.51
C THR A 484 16.90 -1.92 -28.06
N PRO A 485 16.60 -1.77 -26.76
CA PRO A 485 15.70 -0.73 -26.28
C PRO A 485 16.12 0.69 -26.74
N ALA A 486 17.42 0.98 -26.68
CA ALA A 486 17.98 2.26 -27.14
C ALA A 486 17.84 2.46 -28.66
N ASN A 487 17.95 1.40 -29.47
CA ASN A 487 17.70 1.51 -30.91
C ASN A 487 16.21 1.69 -31.23
N ILE A 488 15.31 1.04 -30.48
CA ILE A 488 13.87 1.26 -30.61
C ILE A 488 13.53 2.72 -30.27
N GLN A 489 14.10 3.27 -29.20
CA GLN A 489 13.95 4.69 -28.84
C GLN A 489 14.41 5.61 -29.98
N GLN A 490 15.57 5.33 -30.59
CA GLN A 490 16.07 6.11 -31.73
C GLN A 490 15.14 6.06 -32.95
N VAL A 491 14.49 4.91 -33.19
CA VAL A 491 13.47 4.80 -34.25
C VAL A 491 12.30 5.72 -33.95
N ILE A 492 11.77 5.70 -32.72
CA ILE A 492 10.65 6.54 -32.27
C ILE A 492 11.00 8.03 -32.43
N ASP A 493 12.15 8.45 -31.90
CA ASP A 493 12.61 9.85 -31.98
C ASP A 493 12.75 10.31 -33.44
N HIS A 494 13.30 9.45 -34.30
CA HIS A 494 13.47 9.79 -35.71
C HIS A 494 12.13 9.93 -36.42
N VAL A 495 11.21 8.98 -36.21
CA VAL A 495 9.87 9.02 -36.82
C VAL A 495 9.10 10.25 -36.35
N ASN A 496 9.14 10.58 -35.05
CA ASN A 496 8.54 11.79 -34.50
C ASN A 496 9.06 13.05 -35.21
N ALA A 497 10.39 13.17 -35.30
CA ALA A 497 11.01 14.32 -35.94
C ALA A 497 10.67 14.40 -37.45
N ALA A 498 10.65 13.28 -38.15
CA ALA A 498 10.36 13.21 -39.58
C ALA A 498 8.90 13.55 -39.90
N GLU A 499 7.95 13.07 -39.10
CA GLU A 499 6.52 13.34 -39.30
C GLU A 499 6.16 14.78 -38.94
N LEU A 500 6.77 15.33 -37.88
CA LEU A 500 6.68 16.76 -37.55
C LEU A 500 7.21 17.63 -38.69
N ALA A 501 8.42 17.34 -39.19
CA ALA A 501 9.02 18.07 -40.31
C ALA A 501 8.12 18.02 -41.56
N THR A 502 7.49 16.87 -41.82
CA THR A 502 6.57 16.70 -42.94
C THR A 502 5.28 17.51 -42.75
N ALA A 503 4.69 17.51 -41.55
CA ALA A 503 3.50 18.31 -41.24
C ALA A 503 3.77 19.82 -41.39
N VAL A 504 4.88 20.31 -40.84
CA VAL A 504 5.31 21.71 -40.98
C VAL A 504 5.59 22.05 -42.45
N SER A 505 6.29 21.20 -43.19
CA SER A 505 6.57 21.43 -44.61
C SER A 505 5.30 21.48 -45.46
N ASN A 506 4.28 20.69 -45.14
CA ASN A 506 2.98 20.75 -45.82
C ASN A 506 2.28 22.09 -45.55
N ILE A 507 2.30 22.56 -44.31
CA ILE A 507 1.73 23.87 -43.96
C ILE A 507 2.47 24.99 -44.70
N GLU A 508 3.81 25.02 -44.64
CA GLU A 508 4.60 26.03 -45.38
C GLU A 508 4.28 26.05 -46.88
N THR A 509 4.13 24.86 -47.49
CA THR A 509 3.87 24.73 -48.92
C THR A 509 2.45 25.15 -49.30
N ASN A 510 1.46 24.74 -48.50
CA ASN A 510 0.05 24.90 -48.86
C ASN A 510 -0.52 26.25 -48.40
N PHE A 511 -0.01 26.82 -47.30
CA PHE A 511 -0.40 28.12 -46.76
C PHE A 511 0.49 29.29 -47.23
N GLY A 512 1.74 29.03 -47.66
CA GLY A 512 2.68 30.12 -47.99
C GLY A 512 2.24 30.99 -49.17
N ASP A 513 2.46 32.31 -49.08
CA ASP A 513 1.98 33.36 -50.01
C ASP A 513 2.60 33.36 -51.44
N GLY A 514 3.48 32.41 -51.74
CA GLY A 514 4.20 32.33 -53.02
C GLY A 514 3.28 32.08 -54.21
N THR A 515 3.82 32.14 -55.44
CA THR A 515 3.08 31.86 -56.71
C THR A 515 2.51 30.45 -56.84
N GLY A 516 2.50 29.67 -55.76
CA GLY A 516 1.96 28.33 -55.63
C GLY A 516 1.19 28.07 -54.32
N SER A 517 0.82 29.10 -53.53
CA SER A 517 -0.17 28.91 -52.44
C SER A 517 -1.38 28.17 -53.01
N THR A 518 -1.78 27.09 -52.35
CA THR A 518 -2.93 26.32 -52.81
C THR A 518 -4.18 26.64 -52.05
N TYR A 519 -4.09 27.05 -50.79
CA TYR A 519 -5.29 27.26 -49.97
C TYR A 519 -5.83 28.68 -50.11
N ASP A 520 -7.04 28.76 -50.63
CA ASP A 520 -7.89 29.95 -50.65
C ASP A 520 -8.83 29.91 -49.43
N SER A 521 -8.74 30.89 -48.53
CA SER A 521 -9.60 30.99 -47.34
C SER A 521 -11.10 31.07 -47.69
N SER A 522 -11.46 31.40 -48.93
CA SER A 522 -12.84 31.42 -49.42
C SER A 522 -13.32 30.11 -50.07
N ASP A 523 -12.45 29.12 -50.27
CA ASP A 523 -12.79 27.81 -50.86
C ASP A 523 -12.98 26.74 -49.77
N GLU A 524 -14.17 26.13 -49.73
CA GLU A 524 -14.54 25.13 -48.71
C GLU A 524 -13.69 23.84 -48.76
N ASP A 525 -13.16 23.46 -49.93
CA ASP A 525 -12.33 22.26 -50.06
C ASP A 525 -10.90 22.52 -49.58
N ASP A 526 -10.41 23.75 -49.77
CA ASP A 526 -9.14 24.21 -49.19
C ASP A 526 -9.25 24.31 -47.66
N GLN A 527 -10.34 24.86 -47.12
CA GLN A 527 -10.59 24.87 -45.67
C GLN A 527 -10.58 23.46 -45.07
N LYS A 528 -11.24 22.48 -45.69
CA LYS A 528 -11.19 21.08 -45.21
C LYS A 528 -9.78 20.49 -45.25
N SER A 529 -9.00 20.87 -46.24
CA SER A 529 -7.62 20.40 -46.40
C SER A 529 -6.70 21.06 -45.36
N ALA A 530 -6.85 22.36 -45.13
CA ALA A 530 -6.18 23.11 -44.06
C ALA A 530 -6.49 22.52 -42.68
N LEU A 531 -7.76 22.26 -42.36
CA LEU A 531 -8.17 21.59 -41.13
C LEU A 531 -7.47 20.23 -40.98
N LYS A 532 -7.34 19.46 -42.06
CA LYS A 532 -6.65 18.17 -42.03
C LYS A 532 -5.16 18.33 -41.71
N GLU A 533 -4.47 19.29 -42.33
CA GLU A 533 -3.04 19.52 -42.09
C GLU A 533 -2.79 20.09 -40.68
N LEU A 534 -3.66 20.98 -40.17
CA LEU A 534 -3.57 21.47 -38.78
C LEU A 534 -3.80 20.34 -37.78
N ASN A 535 -4.81 19.50 -37.99
CA ASN A 535 -5.01 18.31 -37.16
C ASN A 535 -3.80 17.36 -37.22
N ARG A 536 -3.20 17.16 -38.40
CA ARG A 536 -1.98 16.35 -38.54
C ARG A 536 -0.81 16.97 -37.79
N LEU A 537 -0.64 18.30 -37.81
CA LEU A 537 0.39 18.98 -37.04
C LEU A 537 0.17 18.78 -35.53
N ALA A 538 -1.06 18.96 -35.06
CA ALA A 538 -1.41 18.74 -33.65
C ALA A 538 -1.19 17.28 -33.23
N ASP A 539 -1.49 16.33 -34.13
CA ASP A 539 -1.26 14.90 -33.87
C ASP A 539 0.23 14.55 -33.76
N VAL A 540 1.19 15.39 -34.20
CA VAL A 540 2.64 15.09 -34.19
C VAL A 540 3.51 16.13 -33.49
N SER A 541 2.89 17.15 -32.88
CA SER A 541 3.59 18.24 -32.20
C SER A 541 3.16 18.33 -30.74
N SER A 542 4.12 18.48 -29.83
CA SER A 542 3.84 18.81 -28.43
C SER A 542 3.49 20.29 -28.22
N ASP A 543 3.72 21.13 -29.22
CA ASP A 543 3.58 22.59 -29.13
C ASP A 543 2.24 23.10 -29.71
N PHE A 544 1.36 22.20 -30.17
CA PHE A 544 0.11 22.56 -30.82
C PHE A 544 -1.00 21.56 -30.50
N ASP A 545 -2.03 21.99 -29.79
CA ASP A 545 -3.11 21.12 -29.34
C ASP A 545 -4.29 21.11 -30.31
N LYS A 546 -4.90 19.94 -30.49
CA LYS A 546 -6.05 19.77 -31.38
C LYS A 546 -7.29 20.51 -30.90
N GLU A 547 -7.39 20.74 -29.59
CA GLU A 547 -8.49 21.45 -28.94
C GLU A 547 -8.49 22.95 -29.25
N ASP A 548 -7.33 23.52 -29.61
CA ASP A 548 -7.20 24.92 -30.03
C ASP A 548 -7.81 25.17 -31.42
N ILE A 549 -8.11 24.12 -32.18
CA ILE A 549 -8.60 24.26 -33.56
C ILE A 549 -10.13 24.42 -33.57
N ASP A 550 -10.63 25.65 -33.57
CA ASP A 550 -12.02 25.92 -33.97
C ASP A 550 -12.19 25.79 -35.50
N LYS A 551 -12.95 24.76 -35.89
CA LYS A 551 -13.30 24.49 -37.30
C LYS A 551 -14.06 25.63 -37.98
N GLU A 552 -14.69 26.52 -37.23
CA GLU A 552 -15.45 27.65 -37.75
C GLU A 552 -14.55 28.84 -38.12
N LEU A 553 -13.31 28.85 -37.64
CA LEU A 553 -12.29 29.88 -37.88
C LEU A 553 -11.20 29.47 -38.87
N ILE A 554 -11.35 28.32 -39.55
CA ILE A 554 -10.31 27.81 -40.47
C ILE A 554 -9.97 28.80 -41.59
N ALA A 555 -10.95 29.59 -42.05
CA ALA A 555 -10.71 30.64 -43.03
C ALA A 555 -9.75 31.72 -42.48
N ASP A 556 -9.94 32.13 -41.23
CA ASP A 556 -9.11 33.12 -40.54
C ASP A 556 -7.71 32.54 -40.26
N TYR A 557 -7.63 31.29 -39.81
CA TYR A 557 -6.33 30.60 -39.64
C TYR A 557 -5.54 30.52 -40.94
N ILE A 558 -6.21 30.24 -42.07
CA ILE A 558 -5.55 30.27 -43.38
C ILE A 558 -4.94 31.66 -43.56
N ASP A 559 -5.75 32.72 -43.56
CA ASP A 559 -5.30 34.10 -43.85
C ASP A 559 -4.16 34.56 -42.93
N ASP A 560 -4.26 34.27 -41.63
CA ASP A 560 -3.26 34.68 -40.64
C ASP A 560 -1.95 33.90 -40.78
N ILE A 561 -2.01 32.58 -40.98
CA ILE A 561 -0.82 31.76 -41.25
C ILE A 561 -0.15 32.16 -42.57
N GLN A 562 -0.92 32.40 -43.65
CA GLN A 562 -0.34 32.88 -44.92
C GLN A 562 0.37 34.22 -44.74
N THR A 563 -0.27 35.12 -43.99
CA THR A 563 0.26 36.45 -43.68
C THR A 563 1.56 36.34 -42.91
N ASP A 564 1.64 35.47 -41.90
CA ASP A 564 2.85 35.31 -41.12
C ASP A 564 4.00 34.68 -41.91
N ILE A 565 3.73 33.60 -42.66
CA ILE A 565 4.70 32.98 -43.56
C ILE A 565 5.24 34.00 -44.59
N GLY A 566 4.35 34.84 -45.15
CA GLY A 566 4.71 35.88 -46.11
C GLY A 566 5.64 36.98 -45.57
N LYS A 567 5.70 37.16 -44.24
CA LYS A 567 6.69 38.06 -43.59
C LYS A 567 8.10 37.49 -43.60
N GLY A 568 8.27 36.19 -43.86
CA GLY A 568 9.59 35.55 -43.91
C GLY A 568 10.31 35.63 -42.56
N SER A 569 11.42 36.39 -42.50
CA SER A 569 12.21 36.56 -41.27
C SER A 569 11.59 37.52 -40.25
N ASP A 570 10.57 38.30 -40.66
CA ASP A 570 9.87 39.27 -39.82
C ASP A 570 8.53 38.71 -39.28
N GLY A 571 8.28 37.41 -39.48
CA GLY A 571 7.12 36.70 -38.91
C GLY A 571 7.27 36.44 -37.42
N GLU A 572 6.28 35.76 -36.84
CA GLU A 572 6.34 35.26 -35.46
C GLU A 572 7.55 34.34 -35.27
N VAL A 573 7.91 33.63 -36.34
CA VAL A 573 9.15 32.86 -36.48
C VAL A 573 9.85 33.17 -37.81
N ASP A 574 11.16 32.92 -37.88
CA ASP A 574 11.90 33.02 -39.15
C ASP A 574 11.62 31.81 -40.05
N TRP A 575 10.62 31.96 -40.93
CA TRP A 575 10.21 30.98 -41.92
C TRP A 575 11.25 30.72 -43.03
N THR A 576 12.36 31.47 -43.10
CA THR A 576 13.28 31.44 -44.25
C THR A 576 14.44 30.43 -44.16
N SER A 577 14.62 29.75 -43.01
CA SER A 577 15.41 28.49 -42.81
C SER A 577 16.07 28.37 -41.43
N SER A 578 16.03 29.39 -40.57
CA SER A 578 16.79 29.35 -39.30
C SER A 578 16.02 28.72 -38.13
N ALA A 579 14.70 28.66 -38.21
CA ALA A 579 13.85 28.07 -37.18
C ALA A 579 13.75 26.54 -37.31
N THR A 580 13.67 25.87 -36.16
CA THR A 580 13.36 24.44 -36.07
C THR A 580 11.89 24.19 -36.37
N ASP A 581 11.54 22.96 -36.71
CA ASP A 581 10.15 22.61 -37.02
C ASP A 581 9.24 22.71 -35.78
N SER A 582 9.74 22.39 -34.58
CA SER A 582 9.02 22.67 -33.32
C SER A 582 8.78 24.18 -33.11
N ALA A 583 9.76 25.05 -33.38
CA ALA A 583 9.55 26.50 -33.26
C ALA A 583 8.49 27.03 -34.25
N LYS A 584 8.41 26.42 -35.43
CA LYS A 584 7.36 26.75 -36.41
C LYS A 584 5.99 26.23 -35.99
N ALA A 585 5.92 25.02 -35.42
CA ALA A 585 4.68 24.49 -34.86
C ALA A 585 4.15 25.39 -33.72
N GLY A 586 5.02 25.82 -32.80
CA GLY A 586 4.65 26.77 -31.75
C GLY A 586 4.20 28.15 -32.27
N ALA A 587 4.80 28.64 -33.36
CA ALA A 587 4.33 29.86 -34.02
C ALA A 587 2.92 29.68 -34.62
N ILE A 588 2.63 28.53 -35.22
CA ILE A 588 1.28 28.19 -35.73
C ILE A 588 0.27 28.12 -34.59
N SER A 589 0.62 27.49 -33.46
CA SER A 589 -0.23 27.47 -32.25
C SER A 589 -0.55 28.89 -31.78
N THR A 590 0.44 29.77 -31.71
CA THR A 590 0.25 31.17 -31.31
C THR A 590 -0.73 31.89 -32.25
N ILE A 591 -0.57 31.71 -33.57
CA ILE A 591 -1.46 32.33 -34.56
C ILE A 591 -2.91 31.82 -34.42
N VAL A 592 -3.10 30.51 -34.22
CA VAL A 592 -4.43 29.92 -34.03
C VAL A 592 -5.08 30.45 -32.75
N ASN A 593 -4.34 30.52 -31.65
CA ASN A 593 -4.83 31.03 -30.38
C ASN A 593 -5.14 32.54 -30.43
N ASP A 594 -4.34 33.34 -31.12
CA ASP A 594 -4.62 34.76 -31.35
C ASP A 594 -5.91 34.96 -32.16
N ALA A 595 -6.17 34.11 -33.17
CA ALA A 595 -7.40 34.15 -33.94
C ALA A 595 -8.63 33.76 -33.10
N ASN A 596 -8.51 32.73 -32.25
CA ASN A 596 -9.54 32.36 -31.27
C ASN A 596 -9.84 33.51 -30.29
N ASP A 597 -8.80 34.11 -29.71
CA ASP A 597 -8.94 35.21 -28.75
C ASP A 597 -9.53 36.46 -29.43
N SER A 598 -9.23 36.69 -30.71
CA SER A 598 -9.80 37.80 -31.48
C SER A 598 -11.31 37.69 -31.62
N VAL A 599 -11.87 36.51 -31.90
CA VAL A 599 -13.33 36.37 -32.06
C VAL A 599 -14.08 36.50 -30.72
N VAL A 600 -13.46 36.08 -29.62
CA VAL A 600 -13.99 36.33 -28.27
C VAL A 600 -13.95 37.81 -27.94
N THR A 601 -12.84 38.49 -28.27
CA THR A 601 -12.68 39.93 -28.07
C THR A 601 -13.71 40.72 -28.88
N ASP A 602 -13.93 40.36 -30.14
CA ASP A 602 -14.95 40.99 -30.99
C ASP A 602 -16.36 40.78 -30.42
N ALA A 603 -16.69 39.58 -29.93
CA ALA A 603 -17.97 39.31 -29.29
C ALA A 603 -18.16 40.11 -27.99
N ILE A 604 -17.11 40.29 -27.19
CA ILE A 604 -17.13 41.18 -26.01
C ILE A 604 -17.30 42.65 -26.43
N ASP A 605 -16.65 43.08 -27.50
CA ASP A 605 -16.81 44.42 -28.05
C ASP A 605 -18.26 44.65 -28.53
N GLU A 606 -18.92 43.66 -29.13
CA GLU A 606 -20.35 43.73 -29.46
C GLU A 606 -21.24 43.87 -28.21
N VAL A 607 -20.94 43.12 -27.14
CA VAL A 607 -21.62 43.25 -25.84
C VAL A 607 -21.44 44.65 -25.25
N THR A 608 -20.22 45.19 -25.26
CA THR A 608 -19.90 46.49 -24.63
C THR A 608 -20.40 47.68 -25.46
N THR A 609 -20.58 47.51 -26.77
CA THR A 609 -20.99 48.58 -27.70
C THR A 609 -22.43 48.47 -28.21
N ALA A 610 -23.19 47.47 -27.74
CA ALA A 610 -24.59 47.25 -28.12
C ALA A 610 -25.45 48.53 -27.98
N ALA A 611 -26.14 48.90 -29.07
CA ALA A 611 -26.85 50.17 -29.17
C ALA A 611 -28.27 50.17 -28.55
N ASP A 612 -28.84 48.99 -28.32
CA ASP A 612 -30.15 48.77 -27.71
C ASP A 612 -30.26 47.36 -27.09
N ALA A 613 -31.40 47.09 -26.43
CA ALA A 613 -31.61 45.84 -25.71
C ALA A 613 -31.73 44.59 -26.60
N ASP A 614 -32.15 44.75 -27.85
CA ASP A 614 -32.21 43.63 -28.80
C ASP A 614 -30.80 43.29 -29.29
N ALA A 615 -30.00 44.31 -29.62
CA ALA A 615 -28.58 44.13 -29.99
C ALA A 615 -27.76 43.53 -28.85
N LEU A 616 -27.96 43.96 -27.59
CA LEU A 616 -27.26 43.38 -26.45
C LEU A 616 -27.66 41.93 -26.22
N LEU A 617 -28.94 41.57 -26.35
CA LEU A 617 -29.37 40.19 -26.20
C LEU A 617 -28.78 39.29 -27.29
N GLU A 618 -28.68 39.79 -28.53
CA GLU A 618 -28.04 39.08 -29.64
C GLU A 618 -26.54 38.86 -29.34
N ALA A 619 -25.82 39.90 -28.93
CA ALA A 619 -24.40 39.80 -28.55
C ALA A 619 -24.16 38.87 -27.36
N LEU A 620 -24.99 38.93 -26.31
CA LEU A 620 -24.88 38.01 -25.15
C LEU A 620 -25.15 36.54 -25.52
N LYS A 621 -25.83 36.29 -26.64
CA LYS A 621 -26.08 34.94 -27.16
C LYS A 621 -25.06 34.51 -28.20
N ASP A 622 -24.02 35.31 -28.45
CA ASP A 622 -22.95 34.91 -29.32
C ASP A 622 -22.31 33.61 -28.78
N LYS A 623 -22.20 32.62 -29.66
CA LYS A 623 -21.68 31.30 -29.31
C LYS A 623 -20.23 31.35 -28.82
N ASN A 624 -19.46 32.37 -29.24
CA ASN A 624 -18.06 32.55 -28.88
C ASN A 624 -17.90 33.01 -27.42
N LEU A 625 -18.97 33.50 -26.78
CA LEU A 625 -18.94 33.87 -25.36
C LEU A 625 -19.33 32.72 -24.42
N ASP A 626 -19.99 31.68 -24.95
CA ASP A 626 -20.55 30.54 -24.21
C ASP A 626 -21.29 30.92 -22.90
N LEU A 627 -21.99 32.05 -22.91
CA LEU A 627 -22.69 32.54 -21.71
C LEU A 627 -23.86 31.63 -21.37
N GLN A 628 -23.92 31.26 -20.09
CA GLN A 628 -24.99 30.47 -19.51
C GLN A 628 -26.09 31.38 -18.96
N ASN A 629 -27.30 30.83 -18.84
CA ASN A 629 -28.45 31.51 -18.22
C ASN A 629 -28.84 32.85 -18.87
N VAL A 630 -28.56 33.07 -20.16
CA VAL A 630 -29.07 34.26 -20.86
C VAL A 630 -30.59 34.11 -21.08
N VAL A 631 -31.39 34.90 -20.37
CA VAL A 631 -32.85 34.84 -20.35
C VAL A 631 -33.45 35.94 -21.22
N ASP A 632 -34.10 35.59 -22.33
CA ASP A 632 -34.69 36.52 -23.30
C ASP A 632 -35.65 37.55 -22.69
N THR A 633 -36.44 37.13 -21.69
CA THR A 633 -37.40 38.02 -21.02
C THR A 633 -36.71 39.10 -20.18
N ASN A 634 -35.42 38.94 -19.88
CA ASN A 634 -34.64 39.87 -19.07
C ASN A 634 -33.85 40.87 -19.92
N LYS A 635 -34.01 40.88 -21.26
CA LYS A 635 -33.24 41.76 -22.17
C LYS A 635 -33.26 43.25 -21.78
N ASP A 636 -34.42 43.76 -21.37
CA ASP A 636 -34.56 45.16 -20.96
C ASP A 636 -33.81 45.41 -19.65
N ALA A 637 -33.74 44.41 -18.76
CA ALA A 637 -32.96 44.48 -17.54
C ALA A 637 -31.44 44.39 -17.83
N TYR A 638 -31.00 43.55 -18.77
CA TYR A 638 -29.59 43.51 -19.18
C TYR A 638 -29.13 44.86 -19.71
N TYR A 639 -29.93 45.47 -20.59
CA TYR A 639 -29.58 46.75 -21.23
C TYR A 639 -29.60 47.93 -20.27
N ASN A 640 -30.61 48.00 -19.39
CA ASN A 640 -30.67 49.05 -18.37
C ASN A 640 -29.67 48.80 -17.23
N SER A 641 -29.17 47.57 -17.09
CA SER A 641 -28.25 47.08 -16.06
C SER A 641 -28.58 47.66 -14.69
N PRO A 642 -29.63 47.16 -14.00
CA PRO A 642 -30.04 47.67 -12.71
C PRO A 642 -28.96 47.55 -11.63
N VAL A 643 -27.80 46.97 -11.93
CA VAL A 643 -26.75 46.71 -10.95
C VAL A 643 -26.12 48.01 -10.40
N ASN A 644 -26.17 49.14 -11.14
CA ASN A 644 -25.76 50.47 -10.64
C ASN A 644 -26.33 51.59 -11.49
N LYS A 645 -27.11 52.46 -10.84
CA LYS A 645 -27.82 53.58 -11.48
C LYS A 645 -26.93 54.71 -12.00
N ASN A 646 -25.68 54.78 -11.55
CA ASN A 646 -24.76 55.87 -11.88
C ASN A 646 -23.87 55.59 -13.10
N ASP A 647 -23.81 54.35 -13.58
CA ASP A 647 -23.03 53.96 -14.76
C ASP A 647 -23.91 53.56 -15.94
N ALA A 648 -23.45 53.88 -17.14
CA ALA A 648 -24.10 53.46 -18.38
C ALA A 648 -23.84 51.97 -18.59
N SER A 649 -24.71 51.07 -18.11
CA SER A 649 -24.61 49.60 -18.22
C SER A 649 -23.29 48.95 -17.75
N TYR A 650 -23.33 47.99 -16.82
CA TYR A 650 -22.10 47.27 -16.42
C TYR A 650 -21.44 46.53 -17.58
N PHE A 651 -22.19 46.16 -18.61
CA PHE A 651 -21.63 45.55 -19.81
C PHE A 651 -20.62 46.44 -20.53
N THR A 652 -20.63 47.77 -20.33
CA THR A 652 -19.60 48.67 -20.90
C THR A 652 -18.24 48.58 -20.21
N LYS A 653 -18.16 47.90 -19.06
CA LYS A 653 -16.93 47.68 -18.28
C LYS A 653 -16.36 46.27 -18.43
N VAL A 654 -17.13 45.38 -19.06
CA VAL A 654 -16.75 43.99 -19.28
C VAL A 654 -15.59 43.93 -20.26
N THR A 655 -14.59 43.14 -19.94
CA THR A 655 -13.42 42.87 -20.78
C THR A 655 -13.21 41.38 -21.02
N THR A 656 -13.93 40.52 -20.30
CA THR A 656 -13.83 39.06 -20.41
C THR A 656 -15.21 38.39 -20.41
N THR A 657 -15.27 37.14 -20.87
CA THR A 657 -16.48 36.30 -20.83
C THR A 657 -16.94 36.05 -19.38
N GLU A 658 -16.01 35.85 -18.44
CA GLU A 658 -16.33 35.67 -17.02
C GLU A 658 -17.02 36.90 -16.43
N GLU A 659 -16.52 38.11 -16.74
CA GLU A 659 -17.15 39.36 -16.31
C GLU A 659 -18.53 39.53 -16.93
N ALA A 660 -18.70 39.18 -18.21
CA ALA A 660 -20.01 39.19 -18.88
C ALA A 660 -20.99 38.25 -18.18
N GLN A 661 -20.56 37.02 -17.85
CA GLN A 661 -21.36 36.02 -17.15
C GLN A 661 -21.80 36.51 -15.77
N LYS A 662 -20.89 37.11 -14.99
CA LYS A 662 -21.21 37.71 -13.69
C LYS A 662 -22.32 38.75 -13.80
N VAL A 663 -22.26 39.63 -14.81
CA VAL A 663 -23.31 40.64 -15.04
C VAL A 663 -24.65 39.99 -15.42
N VAL A 664 -24.64 38.98 -16.30
CA VAL A 664 -25.85 38.22 -16.67
C VAL A 664 -26.51 37.61 -15.42
N ASP A 665 -25.74 36.90 -14.60
CA ASP A 665 -26.25 36.24 -13.40
C ASP A 665 -26.72 37.24 -12.34
N ALA A 666 -26.01 38.36 -12.15
CA ALA A 666 -26.42 39.43 -11.24
C ALA A 666 -27.77 40.04 -11.65
N VAL A 667 -27.94 40.34 -12.94
CA VAL A 667 -29.19 40.90 -13.47
C VAL A 667 -30.32 39.87 -13.35
N ASN A 668 -30.06 38.60 -13.64
CA ASN A 668 -31.05 37.53 -13.48
C ASN A 668 -31.51 37.38 -12.03
N ALA A 669 -30.57 37.35 -11.08
CA ALA A 669 -30.86 37.25 -9.66
C ALA A 669 -31.67 38.47 -9.17
N PHE A 670 -31.32 39.67 -9.63
CA PHE A 670 -32.07 40.89 -9.34
C PHE A 670 -33.51 40.84 -9.89
N VAL A 671 -33.68 40.46 -11.16
CA VAL A 671 -35.02 40.32 -11.77
C VAL A 671 -35.85 39.27 -11.03
N ASN A 672 -35.24 38.15 -10.62
CA ASN A 672 -35.91 37.11 -9.85
C ASN A 672 -36.32 37.59 -8.45
N ALA A 673 -35.50 38.39 -7.77
CA ALA A 673 -35.88 39.01 -6.49
C ALA A 673 -37.06 39.98 -6.65
N ASN A 674 -37.07 40.77 -7.73
CA ASN A 674 -38.21 41.62 -8.08
C ASN A 674 -39.46 40.81 -8.49
N GLY A 675 -39.29 39.64 -9.09
CA GLY A 675 -40.38 38.72 -9.44
C GLY A 675 -40.84 37.79 -8.32
N ALA A 676 -40.13 37.73 -7.19
CA ALA A 676 -40.42 36.81 -6.10
C ALA A 676 -41.83 37.06 -5.51
N THR A 677 -42.59 35.97 -5.36
CA THR A 677 -43.97 35.98 -4.82
C THR A 677 -44.07 35.29 -3.45
N SER A 678 -42.95 34.83 -2.91
CA SER A 678 -42.84 34.24 -1.57
C SER A 678 -41.45 34.48 -0.98
N ALA A 679 -41.34 34.39 0.35
CA ALA A 679 -40.07 34.48 1.07
C ALA A 679 -39.05 33.41 0.60
N THR A 680 -39.50 32.20 0.25
CA THR A 680 -38.61 31.15 -0.28
C THR A 680 -38.01 31.52 -1.64
N GLN A 681 -38.82 32.07 -2.56
CA GLN A 681 -38.33 32.54 -3.85
C GLN A 681 -37.40 33.75 -3.69
N MET A 682 -37.73 34.64 -2.75
CA MET A 682 -36.88 35.77 -2.39
C MET A 682 -35.53 35.30 -1.84
N ASN A 683 -35.52 34.35 -0.90
CA ASN A 683 -34.30 33.76 -0.34
C ASN A 683 -33.39 33.14 -1.40
N SER A 684 -33.95 32.34 -2.32
CA SER A 684 -33.16 31.79 -3.42
C SER A 684 -32.53 32.88 -4.28
N SER A 685 -33.27 33.96 -4.53
CA SER A 685 -32.82 35.06 -5.39
C SER A 685 -31.78 35.94 -4.70
N ILE A 686 -31.97 36.26 -3.41
CA ILE A 686 -31.01 37.00 -2.57
C ILE A 686 -29.72 36.21 -2.39
N ASN A 687 -29.79 34.90 -2.15
CA ASN A 687 -28.59 34.07 -2.00
C ASN A 687 -27.71 34.12 -3.26
N SER A 688 -28.31 33.96 -4.45
CA SER A 688 -27.59 34.11 -5.71
C SER A 688 -27.08 35.54 -5.90
N PHE A 689 -27.93 36.54 -5.67
CA PHE A 689 -27.59 37.95 -5.85
C PHE A 689 -26.40 38.36 -4.99
N VAL A 690 -26.47 38.16 -3.66
CA VAL A 690 -25.43 38.56 -2.70
C VAL A 690 -24.11 37.85 -2.95
N ALA A 691 -24.15 36.56 -3.32
CA ALA A 691 -22.93 35.82 -3.68
C ALA A 691 -22.20 36.48 -4.87
N ILE A 692 -22.94 36.96 -5.87
CA ILE A 692 -22.37 37.59 -7.07
C ILE A 692 -21.92 39.03 -6.79
N ILE A 693 -22.78 39.86 -6.16
CA ILE A 693 -22.48 41.29 -5.97
C ILE A 693 -21.40 41.56 -4.93
N SER A 694 -21.06 40.57 -4.09
CA SER A 694 -19.92 40.65 -3.16
C SER A 694 -18.56 40.62 -3.85
N ASP A 695 -18.52 40.28 -5.16
CA ASP A 695 -17.32 40.40 -5.98
C ASP A 695 -16.93 41.87 -6.14
N SER A 696 -15.62 42.15 -6.05
CA SER A 696 -15.04 43.48 -6.23
C SER A 696 -15.39 44.15 -7.57
N PHE A 697 -15.80 43.37 -8.58
CA PHE A 697 -16.27 43.86 -9.87
C PHE A 697 -17.49 44.80 -9.74
N PHE A 698 -18.39 44.56 -8.78
CA PHE A 698 -19.63 45.33 -8.65
C PHE A 698 -19.53 46.56 -7.74
N ASP A 699 -18.53 46.63 -6.86
CA ASP A 699 -18.35 47.70 -5.85
C ASP A 699 -19.61 47.93 -4.97
N VAL A 700 -20.30 46.83 -4.61
CA VAL A 700 -21.44 46.83 -3.69
C VAL A 700 -21.02 46.14 -2.38
N ALA A 701 -20.73 46.92 -1.35
CA ALA A 701 -20.31 46.39 -0.05
C ALA A 701 -21.51 46.05 0.86
N GLU A 702 -22.65 46.65 0.56
CA GLU A 702 -23.92 46.46 1.22
C GLU A 702 -24.40 45.00 1.06
N ALA A 703 -24.96 44.42 2.13
CA ALA A 703 -25.38 43.01 2.25
C ALA A 703 -24.26 41.97 2.47
N SER A 704 -23.00 42.37 2.66
CA SER A 704 -21.92 41.41 3.00
C SER A 704 -22.20 40.60 4.27
N ASP A 705 -22.83 41.20 5.28
CA ASP A 705 -23.20 40.51 6.52
C ASP A 705 -24.22 39.38 6.31
N TYR A 706 -25.04 39.46 5.26
CA TYR A 706 -26.02 38.42 4.92
C TYR A 706 -25.36 37.07 4.62
N ILE A 707 -24.18 37.06 3.99
CA ILE A 707 -23.46 35.81 3.64
C ILE A 707 -23.14 34.98 4.88
N ASN A 708 -22.85 35.66 6.00
CA ASN A 708 -22.42 35.03 7.25
C ASN A 708 -23.58 34.48 8.10
N LEU A 709 -24.83 34.71 7.69
CA LEU A 709 -26.00 34.17 8.38
C LEU A 709 -26.17 32.65 8.13
N SER A 710 -26.75 31.97 9.12
CA SER A 710 -27.19 30.57 8.97
C SER A 710 -28.27 30.44 7.90
N SER A 711 -28.48 29.25 7.34
CA SER A 711 -29.52 29.03 6.32
C SER A 711 -30.93 29.37 6.83
N ALA A 712 -31.20 29.16 8.13
CA ALA A 712 -32.46 29.55 8.74
C ALA A 712 -32.59 31.08 8.84
N ALA A 713 -31.56 31.76 9.34
CA ALA A 713 -31.54 33.22 9.44
C ALA A 713 -31.61 33.90 8.06
N LYS A 714 -31.00 33.32 7.00
CA LYS A 714 -31.13 33.80 5.62
C LYS A 714 -32.56 33.77 5.11
N LEU A 715 -33.30 32.71 5.41
CA LEU A 715 -34.72 32.60 5.05
C LEU A 715 -35.57 33.63 5.81
N GLU A 716 -35.31 33.81 7.10
CA GLU A 716 -36.02 34.77 7.95
C GLU A 716 -35.74 36.22 7.52
N VAL A 717 -34.47 36.57 7.25
CA VAL A 717 -34.11 37.87 6.67
C VAL A 717 -34.76 38.08 5.31
N SER A 718 -34.82 37.04 4.47
CA SER A 718 -35.51 37.12 3.18
C SER A 718 -37.02 37.29 3.32
N GLU A 719 -37.62 36.78 4.40
CA GLU A 719 -39.02 37.03 4.76
C GLU A 719 -39.24 38.50 5.14
N ILE A 720 -38.32 39.09 5.92
CA ILE A 720 -38.34 40.53 6.24
C ILE A 720 -38.25 41.37 4.95
N VAL A 721 -37.25 41.09 4.10
CA VAL A 721 -37.10 41.78 2.79
C VAL A 721 -38.34 41.60 1.91
N PHE A 722 -38.98 40.44 1.94
CA PHE A 722 -40.21 40.17 1.18
C PHE A 722 -41.41 40.95 1.72
N ASN A 723 -41.55 41.05 3.05
CA ASN A 723 -42.66 41.75 3.71
C ASN A 723 -42.53 43.27 3.59
N GLU A 724 -41.31 43.82 3.64
CA GLU A 724 -41.03 45.25 3.48
C GLU A 724 -41.15 45.74 2.02
N LYS A 725 -41.21 44.83 1.05
CA LYS A 725 -41.25 45.14 -0.37
C LYS A 725 -42.57 45.82 -0.78
N ASP A 726 -42.57 47.15 -0.80
CA ASP A 726 -43.69 48.00 -1.27
C ASP A 726 -43.62 48.35 -2.77
N GLY A 727 -43.01 47.49 -3.59
CA GLY A 727 -42.80 47.69 -5.02
C GLY A 727 -41.63 46.90 -5.61
N GLU A 728 -41.28 47.21 -6.86
CA GLU A 728 -40.01 46.73 -7.45
C GLU A 728 -38.85 47.61 -6.94
N TYR A 729 -37.74 46.98 -6.58
CA TYR A 729 -36.47 47.67 -6.35
C TYR A 729 -36.02 48.31 -7.66
N ALA A 730 -35.61 49.57 -7.62
CA ALA A 730 -35.21 50.32 -8.80
C ALA A 730 -33.84 49.88 -9.33
N ASP A 731 -32.95 49.45 -8.43
CA ASP A 731 -31.59 49.00 -8.74
C ASP A 731 -31.06 48.03 -7.66
N ALA A 732 -29.96 47.36 -7.96
CA ALA A 732 -29.30 46.39 -7.11
C ALA A 732 -28.79 47.00 -5.80
N MET A 733 -28.39 48.28 -5.81
CA MET A 733 -28.00 48.98 -4.59
C MET A 733 -29.20 49.12 -3.64
N GLU A 734 -30.38 49.47 -4.15
CA GLU A 734 -31.60 49.52 -3.36
C GLU A 734 -31.95 48.14 -2.77
N LEU A 735 -31.83 47.07 -3.55
CA LEU A 735 -32.01 45.70 -3.06
C LEU A 735 -30.96 45.34 -1.99
N ALA A 736 -29.68 45.65 -2.21
CA ALA A 736 -28.60 45.38 -1.26
C ALA A 736 -28.79 46.14 0.07
N VAL A 737 -29.24 47.40 0.00
CA VAL A 737 -29.60 48.19 1.18
C VAL A 737 -30.80 47.59 1.91
N ALA A 738 -31.83 47.13 1.19
CA ALA A 738 -32.97 46.46 1.80
C ALA A 738 -32.54 45.18 2.53
N ILE A 739 -31.67 44.37 1.91
CA ILE A 739 -31.10 43.17 2.55
C ILE A 739 -30.31 43.57 3.81
N ASN A 740 -29.42 44.56 3.74
CA ASN A 740 -28.63 44.99 4.89
C ASN A 740 -29.49 45.52 6.04
N ASN A 741 -30.54 46.28 5.72
CA ASN A 741 -31.50 46.76 6.71
C ASN A 741 -32.25 45.61 7.36
N ALA A 742 -32.67 44.61 6.58
CA ALA A 742 -33.34 43.41 7.10
C ALA A 742 -32.40 42.56 7.99
N VAL A 743 -31.12 42.42 7.63
CA VAL A 743 -30.10 41.79 8.50
C VAL A 743 -29.97 42.55 9.82
N THR A 744 -29.89 43.88 9.75
CA THR A 744 -29.80 44.74 10.95
C THR A 744 -31.05 44.62 11.81
N ALA A 745 -32.24 44.65 11.20
CA ALA A 745 -33.51 44.52 11.90
C ALA A 745 -33.66 43.14 12.56
N TYR A 746 -33.21 42.09 11.88
CA TYR A 746 -33.18 40.73 12.41
C TYR A 746 -32.25 40.62 13.64
N ASP A 747 -31.02 41.11 13.54
CA ASP A 747 -30.08 41.08 14.66
C ASP A 747 -30.52 41.99 15.82
N ASP A 748 -31.04 43.18 15.54
CA ASP A 748 -31.60 44.08 16.56
C ASP A 748 -32.83 43.46 17.26
N PHE A 749 -33.65 42.71 16.53
CA PHE A 749 -34.82 42.01 17.10
C PHE A 749 -34.40 40.89 18.05
N LEU A 750 -33.39 40.09 17.69
CA LEU A 750 -32.88 39.03 18.56
C LEU A 750 -32.04 39.60 19.71
N ASN A 751 -31.04 40.41 19.39
CA ASN A 751 -29.89 40.73 20.24
C ASN A 751 -29.74 42.23 20.55
N GLY A 752 -30.56 43.09 19.97
CA GLY A 752 -30.53 44.53 20.26
C GLY A 752 -30.87 44.84 21.72
N ALA A 753 -30.62 46.07 22.18
CA ALA A 753 -30.84 46.46 23.58
C ALA A 753 -32.31 46.33 24.05
N SER A 754 -33.26 46.27 23.12
CA SER A 754 -34.69 45.99 23.36
C SER A 754 -35.15 44.72 22.66
N GLY A 755 -34.21 43.87 22.22
CA GLY A 755 -34.45 42.60 21.56
C GLY A 755 -34.89 41.50 22.52
N VAL A 756 -35.39 40.41 21.94
CA VAL A 756 -36.01 39.28 22.66
C VAL A 756 -35.04 38.68 23.67
N ASN A 757 -33.77 38.46 23.29
CA ASN A 757 -32.79 37.82 24.16
C ASN A 757 -32.34 38.70 25.35
N ASN A 758 -32.61 40.00 25.30
CA ASN A 758 -32.26 40.97 26.36
C ASN A 758 -33.44 41.37 27.25
N ALA A 759 -34.65 40.87 26.99
CA ALA A 759 -35.81 41.16 27.81
C ALA A 759 -35.67 40.53 29.22
N THR A 760 -35.88 41.33 30.27
CA THR A 760 -35.81 40.89 31.67
C THR A 760 -37.18 40.81 32.35
N THR A 761 -38.22 41.25 31.66
CA THR A 761 -39.61 41.19 32.12
C THR A 761 -40.56 40.86 30.98
N ILE A 762 -41.75 40.34 31.30
CA ILE A 762 -42.84 40.12 30.32
C ILE A 762 -43.20 41.41 29.58
N SER A 763 -43.15 42.57 30.26
CA SER A 763 -43.44 43.86 29.62
C SER A 763 -42.38 44.25 28.59
N GLU A 764 -41.11 43.95 28.86
CA GLU A 764 -40.00 44.16 27.91
C GLU A 764 -40.10 43.17 26.76
N MET A 765 -40.39 41.90 27.03
CA MET A 765 -40.63 40.88 26.00
C MET A 765 -41.79 41.28 25.08
N ASN A 766 -42.92 41.70 25.64
CA ASN A 766 -44.06 42.20 24.86
C ASN A 766 -43.70 43.43 24.02
N THR A 767 -42.73 44.24 24.45
CA THR A 767 -42.24 45.38 23.67
C THR A 767 -41.33 44.90 22.53
N ALA A 768 -40.43 43.96 22.80
CA ALA A 768 -39.53 43.35 21.82
C ALA A 768 -40.29 42.64 20.69
N LEU A 769 -41.27 41.81 21.05
CA LEU A 769 -42.11 41.07 20.08
C LEU A 769 -43.05 41.97 19.28
N ASN A 770 -43.37 43.18 19.77
CA ASN A 770 -44.26 44.11 19.08
C ASN A 770 -43.52 44.92 18.01
N ASN A 771 -42.88 44.21 17.08
CA ASN A 771 -42.19 44.73 15.90
C ASN A 771 -42.95 44.26 14.65
N GLU A 772 -43.63 45.19 13.96
CA GLU A 772 -44.47 44.90 12.79
C GLU A 772 -43.65 44.39 11.60
N ASP A 773 -42.41 44.85 11.44
CA ASP A 773 -41.56 44.56 10.28
C ASP A 773 -40.90 43.16 10.39
N VAL A 774 -40.54 42.75 11.61
CA VAL A 774 -39.85 41.46 11.86
C VAL A 774 -40.81 40.36 12.34
N PHE A 775 -41.86 40.71 13.09
CA PHE A 775 -42.81 39.73 13.65
C PHE A 775 -44.29 40.18 13.48
N PRO A 776 -44.79 40.27 12.24
CA PRO A 776 -46.11 40.81 11.94
C PRO A 776 -47.27 40.03 12.60
N GLU A 777 -47.16 38.70 12.74
CA GLU A 777 -48.21 37.86 13.31
C GLU A 777 -48.47 38.20 14.78
N PHE A 778 -47.42 38.53 15.54
CA PHE A 778 -47.57 39.02 16.91
C PHE A 778 -48.29 40.37 16.93
N PHE A 779 -48.01 41.26 15.96
CA PHE A 779 -48.59 42.60 15.88
C PHE A 779 -50.12 42.59 15.69
N GLU A 780 -50.65 41.58 14.98
CA GLU A 780 -52.10 41.42 14.71
C GLU A 780 -52.91 40.98 15.94
N LEU A 781 -52.25 40.43 16.96
CA LEU A 781 -52.90 39.93 18.16
C LEU A 781 -53.59 41.04 18.98
N SER A 782 -54.66 40.69 19.69
CA SER A 782 -55.26 41.59 20.66
C SER A 782 -54.29 41.88 21.81
N ALA A 783 -54.52 42.98 22.53
CA ALA A 783 -53.66 43.35 23.66
C ALA A 783 -53.58 42.26 24.76
N ALA A 784 -54.62 41.44 24.92
CA ALA A 784 -54.61 40.33 25.89
C ALA A 784 -53.78 39.15 25.38
N GLU A 785 -53.94 38.79 24.10
CA GLU A 785 -53.19 37.71 23.46
C GLU A 785 -51.69 38.06 23.36
N LYS A 786 -51.32 39.31 23.06
CA LYS A 786 -49.92 39.77 23.07
C LYS A 786 -49.24 39.52 24.41
N VAL A 787 -49.91 39.83 25.51
CA VAL A 787 -49.37 39.60 26.87
C VAL A 787 -49.22 38.10 27.14
N GLU A 788 -50.20 37.29 26.76
CA GLU A 788 -50.15 35.83 26.92
C GLU A 788 -48.98 35.22 26.11
N LYS A 789 -48.83 35.59 24.84
CA LYS A 789 -47.74 35.09 23.99
C LYS A 789 -46.38 35.60 24.42
N ALA A 790 -46.27 36.87 24.87
CA ALA A 790 -45.04 37.40 25.42
C ALA A 790 -44.63 36.70 26.73
N GLU A 791 -45.59 36.30 27.57
CA GLU A 791 -45.32 35.50 28.77
C GLU A 791 -44.78 34.11 28.40
N ALA A 792 -45.36 33.45 27.38
CA ALA A 792 -44.87 32.16 26.89
C ALA A 792 -43.43 32.22 26.37
N VAL A 793 -43.12 33.18 25.50
CA VAL A 793 -41.75 33.39 24.98
C VAL A 793 -40.77 33.75 26.10
N PHE A 794 -41.15 34.62 27.02
CA PHE A 794 -40.29 34.98 28.16
C PHE A 794 -39.98 33.78 29.06
N ASN A 795 -40.97 32.95 29.36
CA ASN A 795 -40.75 31.73 30.14
C ASN A 795 -39.81 30.77 29.42
N LYS A 796 -39.97 30.60 28.10
CA LYS A 796 -39.07 29.76 27.31
C LYS A 796 -37.64 30.29 27.29
N LEU A 797 -37.45 31.61 27.18
CA LEU A 797 -36.12 32.23 27.30
C LEU A 797 -35.48 31.94 28.67
N GLN A 798 -36.25 32.03 29.76
CA GLN A 798 -35.75 31.70 31.11
C GLN A 798 -35.36 30.22 31.24
N GLU A 799 -36.10 29.31 30.59
CA GLU A 799 -35.74 27.89 30.53
C GLU A 799 -34.41 27.68 29.80
N LEU A 800 -34.22 28.31 28.64
CA LEU A 800 -32.97 28.24 27.87
C LEU A 800 -31.79 28.77 28.71
N GLN A 801 -31.92 29.96 29.29
CA GLN A 801 -30.88 30.57 30.13
C GLN A 801 -30.54 29.75 31.39
N ALA A 802 -31.46 28.91 31.87
CA ALA A 802 -31.24 28.05 33.02
C ALA A 802 -30.47 26.76 32.68
N LEU A 803 -30.48 26.32 31.42
CA LEU A 803 -29.78 25.11 30.94
C LEU A 803 -28.29 25.38 30.76
N GLU A 804 -27.95 26.43 30.03
CA GLU A 804 -26.60 26.97 29.94
C GLU A 804 -26.71 28.48 30.11
N ASN A 805 -25.95 29.10 31.02
CA ASN A 805 -26.06 30.53 31.41
C ASN A 805 -25.88 31.55 30.25
N THR A 806 -25.79 31.08 29.00
CA THR A 806 -25.62 31.83 27.76
C THR A 806 -26.59 31.43 26.64
N SER A 807 -27.46 30.42 26.81
CA SER A 807 -28.40 30.02 25.75
C SER A 807 -29.45 31.11 25.53
N SER A 808 -29.67 31.43 24.25
CA SER A 808 -30.60 32.45 23.76
C SER A 808 -31.40 31.87 22.60
N PHE A 809 -32.45 32.57 22.14
CA PHE A 809 -33.04 32.25 20.85
C PHE A 809 -32.05 32.59 19.74
N GLU A 810 -31.89 31.68 18.79
CA GLU A 810 -31.02 31.84 17.61
C GLU A 810 -31.81 32.21 16.36
N THR A 811 -33.12 31.92 16.34
CA THR A 811 -33.98 32.15 15.16
C THR A 811 -35.35 32.72 15.50
N LEU A 812 -36.00 33.35 14.52
CA LEU A 812 -37.39 33.81 14.63
C LEU A 812 -38.36 32.62 14.74
N ALA A 813 -38.06 31.49 14.10
CA ALA A 813 -38.85 30.27 14.16
C ALA A 813 -38.99 29.71 15.60
N GLU A 814 -37.90 29.70 16.38
CA GLU A 814 -37.95 29.28 17.79
C GLU A 814 -38.83 30.22 18.64
N ILE A 815 -38.80 31.52 18.32
CA ILE A 815 -39.64 32.53 18.98
C ILE A 815 -41.11 32.34 18.60
N LYS A 816 -41.40 32.08 17.31
CA LYS A 816 -42.75 31.74 16.81
C LYS A 816 -43.28 30.47 17.48
N GLU A 817 -42.46 29.43 17.59
CA GLU A 817 -42.80 28.19 18.29
C GLU A 817 -43.09 28.44 19.78
N ALA A 818 -42.24 29.21 20.47
CA ALA A 818 -42.43 29.58 21.87
C ALA A 818 -43.69 30.44 22.09
N ALA A 819 -44.07 31.25 21.11
CA ALA A 819 -45.31 32.02 21.10
C ALA A 819 -46.53 31.20 20.65
N GLU A 820 -46.35 30.00 20.12
CA GLU A 820 -47.36 29.19 19.44
C GLU A 820 -48.11 29.99 18.34
N LEU A 821 -47.34 30.64 17.45
CA LEU A 821 -47.83 31.45 16.32
C LEU A 821 -47.46 30.87 14.96
#